data_AF-A0A1B9N3I8-F1
#
_entry.id   AF-A0A1B9N3I8-F1
#
_cell.length_a   1.000
_cell.length_b   1.000
_cell.length_c   1.000
_cell.angle_alpha   90.00
_cell.angle_beta   90.00
_cell.angle_gamma   90.00
#
_symmetry.space_group_name_H-M   'P 1'
#
loop_
_entity.id
_entity.type
_entity.pdbx_description
1 polymer ?
#
loop_
_entity_poly.entity_id
_entity_poly.type
_entity_poly.pdbx_seq_one_letter_code
_entity_poly.pdbx_strand_id
1 'polypeptide(L)'
;MLEKIKFLIDKHEIISFDIFDTLLVRIYANPTNLFLHMEKLYNIQGFSKARIAAESNARMHSLEEEVTLDQIYKELPAYFQPFKDKEIELEIACLKVNHEIYQAYEYALNKNKKIIITSDMYLPKNILINILHKNGYDKYNHFYLSCDLLLTKHKGTLYQLILNDLEISNSNTILHIGDNYYSDYEKAVEKGIDAYHYKKALNQLFESNIRTKMYYEQNPNDVGTSILLGLLAYNYLKLQKNYWKDFGYNYAGPSVFSYVYWLKKSFEKDNINNALFVARDGFSLKKVFDLMNQNEIKSSYIYAPRVLSTLFYLDFQQNKYIDPNEKFSAVKNILSHYKHRDSILELETPDITNTEEGVDFIEKHIDIYKQLAEEDAKSYKDYIENLELKENVAIIDTCSINLSSQRLIEKIVGKQLHGYYFLLQANENRNINLTDYILRAYREDPFSWIKDWDVMEFFMTSPEPPIKDFRNGKPIYKKPDKNDKVRAKIYPILSEGIIEFAQDLLTSFPNYDPCITWKNIFDWINIFCTVPTPHDKKKLSCINHAFDFNHEKYVPICKYWYNFEYEVNIHVKNKWKIGNKIILKKFTKKNISLYSFLGIPFLKINKKNKNIDYHLFNIIPVYKRKEKKIKMKYYAFNIPILTINNR
;
A
#
# COMPACT_ATOMS: atom_id res chain seq x y z
N MET A 1 6.22 11.81 28.18
CA MET A 1 7.61 11.30 28.13
C MET A 1 8.61 12.44 28.19
N LEU A 2 8.68 13.31 27.17
CA LEU A 2 9.65 14.41 27.09
C LEU A 2 9.73 15.27 28.37
N GLU A 3 8.61 15.67 28.96
CA GLU A 3 8.60 16.45 30.20
C GLU A 3 9.25 15.72 31.39
N LYS A 4 9.13 14.39 31.44
CA LYS A 4 9.85 13.57 32.44
C LYS A 4 11.36 13.60 32.20
N ILE A 5 11.78 13.50 30.93
CA ILE A 5 13.20 13.58 30.56
C ILE A 5 13.76 14.97 30.90
N LYS A 6 13.06 16.05 30.56
CA LYS A 6 13.47 17.43 30.91
C LYS A 6 13.63 17.64 32.41
N PHE A 7 12.69 17.15 33.20
CA PHE A 7 12.77 17.21 34.66
C PHE A 7 14.00 16.46 35.21
N LEU A 8 14.33 15.30 34.63
CA LEU A 8 15.56 14.59 34.99
C LEU A 8 16.78 15.40 34.55
N ILE A 9 16.81 15.93 33.33
CA ILE A 9 17.92 16.78 32.84
C ILE A 9 18.19 17.95 33.78
N ASP A 10 17.16 18.63 34.30
CA ASP A 10 17.35 19.77 35.19
C ASP A 10 18.09 19.41 36.48
N LYS A 11 17.97 18.17 36.97
CA LYS A 11 18.58 17.67 38.20
C LYS A 11 20.04 17.23 38.07
N HIS A 12 20.56 17.07 36.86
CA HIS A 12 21.89 16.52 36.62
C HIS A 12 22.77 17.54 35.91
N GLU A 13 24.08 17.48 36.11
CA GLU A 13 25.02 18.39 35.45
C GLU A 13 25.47 17.87 34.09
N ILE A 14 25.59 16.54 33.99
CA ILE A 14 26.06 15.82 32.80
C ILE A 14 24.93 14.95 32.26
N ILE A 15 24.62 15.09 30.98
CA ILE A 15 23.63 14.26 30.28
C ILE A 15 24.37 13.38 29.29
N SER A 16 24.25 12.07 29.48
CA SER A 16 24.84 11.04 28.66
C SER A 16 23.76 10.43 27.76
N PHE A 17 24.04 10.31 26.47
CA PHE A 17 23.11 9.71 25.51
C PHE A 17 23.72 8.48 24.83
N ASP A 18 22.93 7.42 24.70
CA ASP A 18 23.20 6.37 23.71
C ASP A 18 22.88 6.85 22.29
N ILE A 19 23.53 6.24 21.29
CA ILE A 19 23.33 6.58 19.88
C ILE A 19 22.12 5.86 19.28
N PHE A 20 22.04 4.54 19.41
CA PHE A 20 21.22 3.72 18.52
C PHE A 20 19.88 3.35 19.16
N ASP A 21 18.80 3.49 18.39
CA ASP A 21 17.42 3.48 18.90
C ASP A 21 17.16 4.51 20.04
N THR A 22 18.09 5.45 20.24
CA THR A 22 18.06 6.56 21.21
C THR A 22 18.20 7.91 20.50
N LEU A 23 19.42 8.40 20.20
CA LEU A 23 19.61 9.63 19.40
C LEU A 23 19.19 9.42 17.94
N LEU A 24 19.48 8.24 17.40
CA LEU A 24 19.19 7.86 16.04
C LEU A 24 18.33 6.59 16.03
N VAL A 25 17.36 6.52 15.13
CA VAL A 25 16.58 5.30 14.88
C VAL A 25 16.98 4.68 13.55
N ARG A 26 16.95 3.35 13.50
CA ARG A 26 17.17 2.60 12.25
C ARG A 26 15.85 2.40 11.51
N ILE A 27 15.88 2.53 10.19
CA ILE A 27 14.75 2.17 9.32
C ILE A 27 14.69 0.65 9.08
N TYR A 28 14.62 -0.09 10.18
CA TYR A 28 14.36 -1.52 10.24
C TYR A 28 13.59 -1.85 11.52
N ALA A 29 12.70 -2.84 11.48
CA ALA A 29 12.08 -3.39 12.68
C ALA A 29 13.08 -4.18 13.53
N ASN A 30 14.05 -4.84 12.89
CA ASN A 30 15.12 -5.56 13.54
C ASN A 30 16.47 -5.17 12.90
N PRO A 31 17.46 -4.67 13.67
CA PRO A 31 18.77 -4.26 13.13
C PRO A 31 19.45 -5.35 12.29
N THR A 32 19.32 -6.62 12.65
CA THR A 32 19.93 -7.74 11.90
C THR A 32 19.34 -7.94 10.50
N ASN A 33 18.16 -7.37 10.21
CA ASN A 33 17.59 -7.40 8.87
C ASN A 33 18.39 -6.53 7.87
N LEU A 34 19.28 -5.66 8.33
CA LEU A 34 20.26 -5.00 7.48
C LEU A 34 21.12 -6.03 6.74
N PHE A 35 21.57 -7.10 7.41
CA PHE A 35 22.38 -8.14 6.77
C PHE A 35 21.56 -8.99 5.79
N LEU A 36 20.28 -9.25 6.09
CA LEU A 36 19.37 -9.89 5.13
C LEU A 36 19.12 -8.99 3.90
N HIS A 37 19.09 -7.68 4.12
CA HIS A 37 18.94 -6.71 3.05
C HIS A 37 20.19 -6.70 2.15
N MET A 38 21.39 -6.67 2.73
CA MET A 38 22.64 -6.82 1.98
C MET A 38 22.68 -8.11 1.17
N GLU A 39 22.27 -9.22 1.78
CA GLU A 39 22.19 -10.52 1.11
C GLU A 39 21.34 -10.47 -0.17
N LYS A 40 20.20 -9.77 -0.13
CA LYS A 40 19.33 -9.55 -1.29
C LYS A 40 19.93 -8.56 -2.30
N LEU A 41 20.44 -7.41 -1.84
CA LEU A 41 20.96 -6.35 -2.71
C LEU A 41 22.14 -6.80 -3.56
N TYR A 42 23.05 -7.58 -2.97
CA TYR A 42 24.28 -8.01 -3.62
C TYR A 42 24.24 -9.46 -4.08
N ASN A 43 23.10 -10.15 -3.92
CA ASN A 43 22.92 -11.56 -4.28
C ASN A 43 23.99 -12.48 -3.66
N ILE A 44 24.26 -12.28 -2.36
CA ILE A 44 25.31 -12.98 -1.59
C ILE A 44 24.72 -13.96 -0.58
N GLN A 45 24.11 -15.03 -1.10
CA GLN A 45 23.38 -16.00 -0.30
C GLN A 45 24.15 -16.51 0.93
N GLY A 46 23.49 -16.50 2.09
CA GLY A 46 24.06 -16.93 3.37
C GLY A 46 24.88 -15.88 4.12
N PHE A 47 25.12 -14.70 3.54
CA PHE A 47 25.85 -13.61 4.18
C PHE A 47 25.26 -13.24 5.54
N SER A 48 23.93 -13.11 5.65
CA SER A 48 23.30 -12.67 6.89
C SER A 48 23.61 -13.58 8.07
N LYS A 49 23.51 -14.89 7.87
CA LYS A 49 23.82 -15.89 8.90
C LYS A 49 25.31 -15.89 9.23
N ALA A 50 26.17 -15.84 8.21
CA ALA A 50 27.62 -15.81 8.38
C ALA A 50 28.07 -14.57 9.14
N ARG A 51 27.51 -13.40 8.84
CA ARG A 51 27.84 -12.12 9.48
C ARG A 51 27.44 -12.06 10.95
N ILE A 52 26.28 -12.63 11.31
CA ILE A 52 25.86 -12.74 12.71
C ILE A 52 26.78 -13.71 13.48
N ALA A 53 27.10 -14.86 12.87
CA ALA A 53 28.01 -15.83 13.47
C ALA A 53 29.44 -15.29 13.64
N ALA A 54 29.93 -14.55 12.65
CA ALA A 54 31.26 -13.93 12.67
C ALA A 54 31.44 -12.96 13.84
N GLU A 55 30.41 -12.18 14.17
CA GLU A 55 30.46 -11.30 15.34
C GLU A 55 30.51 -12.08 16.65
N SER A 56 29.70 -13.13 16.76
CA SER A 56 29.75 -14.01 17.93
C SER A 56 31.11 -14.70 18.07
N ASN A 57 31.71 -15.16 16.97
CA ASN A 57 33.03 -15.80 16.95
C ASN A 57 34.13 -14.79 17.31
N ALA A 58 34.10 -13.59 16.73
CA ALA A 58 35.06 -12.53 17.05
C ALA A 58 35.03 -12.20 18.55
N ARG A 59 33.83 -12.06 19.15
CA ARG A 59 33.66 -11.83 20.59
C ARG A 59 34.16 -13.01 21.43
N MET A 60 34.01 -14.24 20.95
CA MET A 60 34.49 -15.45 21.63
C MET A 60 36.01 -15.60 21.59
N HIS A 61 36.65 -15.22 20.48
CA HIS A 61 38.10 -15.30 20.29
C HIS A 61 38.85 -14.08 20.86
N SER A 62 38.15 -12.99 21.17
CA SER A 62 38.75 -11.78 21.74
C SER A 62 39.03 -11.96 23.24
N LEU A 63 40.17 -11.45 23.69
CA LEU A 63 40.47 -11.28 25.13
C LEU A 63 39.82 -10.01 25.70
N GLU A 64 39.41 -9.10 24.82
CA GLU A 64 38.80 -7.82 25.12
C GLU A 64 37.28 -7.93 25.24
N GLU A 65 36.62 -6.91 25.79
CA GLU A 65 35.15 -6.95 25.94
C GLU A 65 34.38 -6.68 24.65
N GLU A 66 34.98 -5.91 23.75
CA GLU A 66 34.38 -5.49 22.49
C GLU A 66 35.26 -5.87 21.31
N VAL A 67 34.64 -5.94 20.13
CA VAL A 67 35.30 -6.19 18.85
C VAL A 67 35.04 -5.08 17.84
N THR A 68 36.05 -4.85 16.99
CA THR A 68 35.98 -3.95 15.84
C THR A 68 35.32 -4.63 14.65
N LEU A 69 34.77 -3.84 13.72
CA LEU A 69 34.26 -4.36 12.45
C LEU A 69 35.32 -5.17 11.68
N ASP A 70 36.60 -4.77 11.74
CA ASP A 70 37.69 -5.50 11.10
C ASP A 70 37.92 -6.89 11.69
N GLN A 71 37.81 -7.04 13.02
CA GLN A 71 37.88 -8.35 13.67
C GLN A 71 36.68 -9.22 13.29
N ILE A 72 35.48 -8.65 13.23
CA ILE A 72 34.28 -9.36 12.76
C ILE A 72 34.47 -9.85 11.32
N TYR A 73 34.97 -9.00 10.42
CA TYR A 73 35.16 -9.37 9.01
C TYR A 73 36.28 -10.38 8.78
N LYS A 74 37.27 -10.47 9.68
CA LYS A 74 38.30 -11.53 9.63
C LYS A 74 37.73 -12.92 9.89
N GLU A 75 36.65 -13.02 10.67
CA GLU A 75 35.94 -14.28 10.95
C GLU A 75 35.00 -14.69 9.79
N LEU A 76 34.75 -13.79 8.83
CA LEU A 76 33.96 -14.11 7.65
C LEU A 76 34.78 -14.90 6.61
N PRO A 77 34.12 -15.84 5.89
CA PRO A 77 34.68 -16.43 4.68
C PRO A 77 35.21 -15.37 3.71
N ALA A 78 36.36 -15.65 3.07
CA ALA A 78 37.07 -14.69 2.23
C ALA A 78 36.21 -14.03 1.15
N TYR A 79 35.22 -14.75 0.59
CA TYR A 79 34.33 -14.23 -0.44
C TYR A 79 33.28 -13.21 0.07
N PHE A 80 33.03 -13.14 1.38
CA PHE A 80 32.17 -12.12 2.00
C PHE A 80 32.94 -10.88 2.47
N GLN A 81 34.26 -10.98 2.63
CA GLN A 81 35.08 -9.86 3.13
C GLN A 81 34.98 -8.57 2.31
N PRO A 82 34.84 -8.59 0.96
CA PRO A 82 34.69 -7.38 0.16
C PRO A 82 33.44 -6.52 0.47
N PHE A 83 32.47 -7.04 1.24
CA PHE A 83 31.22 -6.34 1.54
C PHE A 83 31.27 -5.41 2.75
N LYS A 84 32.44 -5.27 3.39
CA LYS A 84 32.61 -4.44 4.60
C LYS A 84 32.17 -3.00 4.41
N ASP A 85 32.66 -2.37 3.34
CA ASP A 85 32.31 -0.98 3.05
C ASP A 85 30.82 -0.84 2.67
N LYS A 86 30.23 -1.90 2.10
CA LYS A 86 28.80 -1.96 1.79
C LYS A 86 27.91 -2.07 3.02
N GLU A 87 28.38 -2.73 4.08
CA GLU A 87 27.71 -2.73 5.40
C GLU A 87 27.75 -1.33 6.02
N ILE A 88 28.92 -0.67 6.01
CA ILE A 88 29.08 0.69 6.53
C ILE A 88 28.16 1.67 5.78
N GLU A 89 28.16 1.63 4.44
CA GLU A 89 27.29 2.47 3.61
C GLU A 89 25.80 2.29 3.98
N LEU A 90 25.35 1.05 4.18
CA LEU A 90 23.96 0.75 4.47
C LEU A 90 23.56 1.09 5.92
N GLU A 91 24.47 0.90 6.89
CA GLU A 91 24.30 1.35 8.27
C GLU A 91 24.11 2.88 8.30
N ILE A 92 24.96 3.64 7.60
CA ILE A 92 24.82 5.10 7.48
C ILE A 92 23.48 5.50 6.85
N ALA A 93 23.09 4.83 5.76
CA ALA A 93 21.90 5.20 4.99
C ALA A 93 20.60 5.02 5.79
N CYS A 94 20.53 3.99 6.63
CA CYS A 94 19.31 3.63 7.35
C CYS A 94 19.08 4.41 8.66
N LEU A 95 20.01 5.27 9.10
CA LEU A 95 19.89 6.02 10.35
C LEU A 95 19.19 7.35 10.15
N LYS A 96 18.22 7.64 11.03
CA LYS A 96 17.48 8.91 11.08
C LYS A 96 17.45 9.48 12.48
N VAL A 97 17.40 10.81 12.58
CA VAL A 97 17.23 11.52 13.85
C VAL A 97 15.99 11.04 14.63
N ASN A 98 16.14 10.74 15.91
CA ASN A 98 15.00 10.54 16.80
C ASN A 98 14.47 11.90 17.24
N HIS A 99 13.39 12.37 16.61
CA HIS A 99 12.82 13.70 16.89
C HIS A 99 12.43 13.91 18.36
N GLU A 100 12.01 12.86 19.08
CA GLU A 100 11.64 12.98 20.50
C GLU A 100 12.86 13.20 21.40
N ILE A 101 13.94 12.46 21.16
CA ILE A 101 15.20 12.59 21.91
C ILE A 101 15.99 13.81 21.46
N TYR A 102 15.90 14.21 20.19
CA TYR A 102 16.51 15.45 19.70
C TYR A 102 16.02 16.67 20.50
N GLN A 103 14.73 16.73 20.85
CA GLN A 103 14.22 17.80 21.72
C GLN A 103 14.80 17.76 23.15
N ALA A 104 15.10 16.57 23.67
CA ALA A 104 15.77 16.43 24.97
C ALA A 104 17.24 16.87 24.91
N TYR A 105 17.94 16.53 23.82
CA TYR A 105 19.29 17.00 23.52
C TYR A 105 19.34 18.54 23.40
N GLU A 106 18.45 19.14 22.61
CA GLU A 106 18.36 20.61 22.50
C GLU A 106 18.04 21.28 23.85
N TYR A 107 17.16 20.66 24.65
CA TYR A 107 16.87 21.16 25.99
C TYR A 107 18.12 21.13 26.90
N ALA A 108 18.89 20.05 26.88
CA ALA A 108 20.13 19.94 27.64
C ALA A 108 21.16 21.01 27.21
N LEU A 109 21.31 21.25 25.90
CA LEU A 109 22.15 22.32 25.36
C LEU A 109 21.70 23.71 25.86
N ASN A 110 20.40 24.01 25.76
CA ASN A 110 19.85 25.30 26.18
C ASN A 110 19.96 25.55 27.70
N LYS A 111 20.11 24.47 28.48
CA LYS A 111 20.37 24.52 29.92
C LYS A 111 21.87 24.54 30.27
N ASN A 112 22.75 24.65 29.27
CA ASN A 112 24.21 24.61 29.41
C ASN A 112 24.70 23.37 30.16
N LYS A 113 24.02 22.23 29.98
CA LYS A 113 24.48 20.96 30.54
C LYS A 113 25.70 20.47 29.79
N LYS A 114 26.58 19.73 30.48
CA LYS A 114 27.65 18.98 29.81
C LYS A 114 27.01 17.77 29.13
N ILE A 115 27.24 17.58 27.84
CA ILE A 115 26.67 16.46 27.08
C ILE A 115 27.78 15.47 26.75
N ILE A 116 27.56 14.19 27.00
CA ILE A 116 28.45 13.11 26.57
C ILE A 116 27.68 12.10 25.72
N ILE A 117 28.38 11.44 24.82
CA ILE A 117 27.85 10.35 23.99
C ILE A 117 28.56 9.07 24.38
N THR A 118 27.79 7.99 24.60
CA THR A 118 28.34 6.68 24.95
C THR A 118 27.58 5.57 24.23
N SER A 119 28.27 4.70 23.49
CA SER A 119 27.60 3.64 22.73
C SER A 119 28.43 2.37 22.62
N ASP A 120 27.74 1.23 22.65
CA ASP A 120 28.30 -0.09 22.36
C ASP A 120 28.12 -0.36 20.86
N MET A 121 29.16 -0.13 20.05
CA MET A 121 29.09 -0.26 18.60
C MET A 121 30.44 -0.63 17.98
N TYR A 122 30.39 -1.51 16.98
CA TYR A 122 31.56 -1.98 16.21
C TYR A 122 32.02 -1.03 15.08
N LEU A 123 31.25 0.03 14.78
CA LEU A 123 31.56 0.99 13.72
C LEU A 123 32.65 1.97 14.17
N PRO A 124 33.60 2.35 13.28
CA PRO A 124 34.63 3.32 13.59
C PRO A 124 34.10 4.68 14.06
N LYS A 125 34.76 5.27 15.06
CA LYS A 125 34.35 6.56 15.67
C LYS A 125 34.23 7.72 14.69
N ASN A 126 35.13 7.84 13.74
CA ASN A 126 35.08 8.90 12.72
C ASN A 126 33.80 8.83 11.87
N ILE A 127 33.31 7.62 11.57
CA ILE A 127 32.04 7.42 10.85
C ILE A 127 30.87 7.86 11.73
N LEU A 128 30.84 7.47 13.01
CA LEU A 128 29.77 7.85 13.93
C LEU A 128 29.72 9.38 14.18
N ILE A 129 30.86 10.05 14.32
CA ILE A 129 30.94 11.52 14.42
C ILE A 129 30.28 12.17 13.20
N ASN A 130 30.61 11.70 11.99
CA ASN A 130 30.02 12.24 10.76
C ASN A 130 28.50 12.01 10.71
N ILE A 131 28.01 10.84 11.14
CA ILE A 131 26.57 10.54 11.21
C ILE A 131 25.88 11.48 12.20
N LEU A 132 26.43 11.66 13.40
CA LEU A 132 25.89 12.53 14.44
C LEU A 132 25.80 13.98 13.96
N HIS A 133 26.89 14.52 13.40
CA HIS A 133 26.94 15.88 12.88
C HIS A 133 25.92 16.09 11.75
N LYS A 134 25.82 15.14 10.80
CA LYS A 134 24.84 15.19 9.70
C LYS A 134 23.39 15.22 10.21
N ASN A 135 23.12 14.66 11.39
CA ASN A 135 21.79 14.61 12.00
C ASN A 135 21.57 15.70 13.08
N GLY A 136 22.45 16.70 13.17
CA GLY A 136 22.29 17.85 14.07
C GLY A 136 22.84 17.67 15.49
N TYR A 137 23.60 16.60 15.74
CA TYR A 137 24.29 16.34 17.02
C TYR A 137 25.76 16.78 16.94
N ASP A 138 25.99 18.07 16.75
CA ASP A 138 27.31 18.68 16.55
C ASP A 138 27.97 19.17 17.87
N LYS A 139 27.24 19.17 18.99
CA LYS A 139 27.70 19.74 20.26
C LYS A 139 27.61 18.74 21.40
N TYR A 140 28.76 18.22 21.78
CA TYR A 140 28.96 17.38 22.96
C TYR A 140 30.39 17.57 23.48
N ASN A 141 30.61 17.32 24.76
CA ASN A 141 31.89 17.48 25.44
C ASN A 141 32.81 16.28 25.24
N HIS A 142 32.27 15.06 25.32
CA HIS A 142 33.03 13.81 25.20
C HIS A 142 32.26 12.74 24.42
N PHE A 143 32.99 11.85 23.75
CA PHE A 143 32.44 10.70 23.03
C PHE A 143 33.23 9.43 23.38
N TYR A 144 32.58 8.55 24.13
CA TYR A 144 33.07 7.24 24.53
C TYR A 144 32.45 6.16 23.64
N LEU A 145 33.29 5.34 23.00
CA LEU A 145 32.85 4.32 22.06
C LEU A 145 33.47 2.97 22.41
N SER A 146 32.65 1.92 22.46
CA SER A 146 33.12 0.62 22.95
C SER A 146 34.22 0.01 22.09
N CYS A 147 34.15 0.07 20.75
CA CYS A 147 35.18 -0.55 19.90
C CYS A 147 36.52 0.20 19.90
N ASP A 148 36.52 1.50 20.22
CA ASP A 148 37.74 2.30 20.37
C ASP A 148 38.42 2.04 21.73
N LEU A 149 37.62 1.84 22.77
CA LEU A 149 38.07 1.70 24.15
C LEU A 149 38.17 0.23 24.60
N LEU A 150 37.62 -0.68 23.81
CA LEU A 150 37.53 -2.12 24.06
C LEU A 150 36.77 -2.50 25.35
N LEU A 151 35.94 -1.57 25.85
CA LEU A 151 35.11 -1.68 27.05
C LEU A 151 33.64 -1.44 26.70
N THR A 152 32.73 -2.14 27.38
CA THR A 152 31.28 -2.10 27.04
C THR A 152 30.41 -1.53 28.16
N LYS A 153 29.28 -0.93 27.80
CA LYS A 153 28.18 -0.62 28.74
C LYS A 153 27.57 -1.90 29.27
N HIS A 154 27.48 -2.95 28.44
CA HIS A 154 26.97 -4.26 28.84
C HIS A 154 27.69 -4.86 30.06
N LYS A 155 29.03 -4.75 30.15
CA LYS A 155 29.79 -5.16 31.34
C LYS A 155 29.89 -4.05 32.40
N GLY A 156 29.50 -2.82 32.08
CA GLY A 156 29.53 -1.66 32.96
C GLY A 156 30.92 -1.04 33.17
N THR A 157 31.96 -1.60 32.54
CA THR A 157 33.34 -1.10 32.64
C THR A 157 33.52 0.20 31.87
N LEU A 158 32.75 0.42 30.79
CA LEU A 158 32.75 1.71 30.09
C LEU A 158 32.22 2.84 30.98
N TYR A 159 31.19 2.60 31.79
CA TYR A 159 30.73 3.59 32.77
C TYR A 159 31.76 3.87 33.85
N GLN A 160 32.48 2.84 34.31
CA GLN A 160 33.56 3.03 35.27
C GLN A 160 34.67 3.92 34.70
N LEU A 161 35.04 3.71 33.43
CA LEU A 161 36.00 4.56 32.73
C LEU A 161 35.49 6.00 32.67
N ILE A 162 34.23 6.22 32.30
CA ILE A 162 33.62 7.57 32.22
C ILE A 162 33.69 8.29 33.58
N LEU A 163 33.35 7.62 34.67
CA LEU A 163 33.41 8.22 36.01
C LEU A 163 34.83 8.62 36.40
N ASN A 164 35.82 7.78 36.06
CA ASN A 164 37.22 8.06 36.33
C ASN A 164 37.76 9.21 35.46
N ASP A 165 37.46 9.19 34.16
CA ASP A 165 37.91 10.20 33.19
C ASP A 165 37.34 11.59 33.47
N LEU A 166 36.09 11.64 33.98
CA LEU A 166 35.43 12.89 34.36
C LEU A 166 35.66 13.29 35.83
N GLU A 167 36.45 12.51 36.58
CA GLU A 167 36.76 12.72 38.01
C GLU A 167 35.51 12.81 38.91
N ILE A 168 34.47 12.05 38.58
CA ILE A 168 33.17 12.11 39.27
C ILE A 168 33.17 11.16 40.46
N SER A 169 33.18 11.76 41.65
CA SER A 169 33.09 11.03 42.93
C SER A 169 31.64 10.75 43.36
N ASN A 170 30.68 11.56 42.88
CA ASN A 170 29.26 11.40 43.19
C ASN A 170 28.49 10.99 41.93
N SER A 171 28.01 9.76 41.93
CA SER A 171 27.48 9.10 40.74
C SER A 171 26.13 9.66 40.27
N ASN A 172 25.37 10.36 41.14
CA ASN A 172 24.11 11.05 40.81
C ASN A 172 24.31 12.37 40.01
N THR A 173 25.53 12.64 39.54
CA THR A 173 25.85 13.83 38.73
C THR A 173 25.51 13.63 37.25
N ILE A 174 25.52 12.37 36.80
CA ILE A 174 25.26 11.98 35.41
C ILE A 174 23.85 11.39 35.30
N LEU A 175 23.10 11.82 34.28
CA LEU A 175 21.93 11.12 33.78
C LEU A 175 22.27 10.44 32.45
N HIS A 176 22.19 9.10 32.38
CA HIS A 176 22.26 8.37 31.11
C HIS A 176 20.87 8.12 30.53
N ILE A 177 20.71 8.36 29.23
CA ILE A 177 19.48 8.15 28.47
C ILE A 177 19.82 7.18 27.34
N GLY A 178 19.20 6.00 27.36
CA GLY A 178 19.42 4.95 26.36
C GLY A 178 18.26 3.97 26.29
N ASP A 179 18.24 3.13 25.27
CA ASP A 179 17.11 2.28 24.94
C ASP A 179 17.22 0.85 25.47
N ASN A 180 18.43 0.38 25.76
CA ASN A 180 18.66 -0.96 26.23
C ASN A 180 18.48 -1.01 27.75
N TYR A 181 17.44 -1.70 28.21
CA TYR A 181 17.16 -1.81 29.64
C TYR A 181 18.34 -2.37 30.45
N TYR A 182 19.08 -3.34 29.91
CA TYR A 182 20.20 -3.95 30.63
C TYR A 182 21.44 -3.05 30.62
N SER A 183 21.95 -2.68 29.43
CA SER A 183 23.21 -1.94 29.32
C SER A 183 23.07 -0.44 29.62
N ASP A 184 21.93 0.18 29.30
CA ASP A 184 21.75 1.62 29.45
C ASP A 184 21.10 1.99 30.77
N TYR A 185 20.25 1.12 31.31
CA TYR A 185 19.57 1.39 32.57
C TYR A 185 20.18 0.62 33.74
N GLU A 186 20.10 -0.72 33.76
CA GLU A 186 20.54 -1.52 34.91
C GLU A 186 22.04 -1.34 35.18
N LYS A 187 22.90 -1.48 34.16
CA LYS A 187 24.36 -1.36 34.31
C LYS A 187 24.82 0.06 34.66
N ALA A 188 24.12 1.08 34.18
CA ALA A 188 24.41 2.47 34.57
C ALA A 188 24.11 2.66 36.06
N VAL A 189 22.93 2.23 36.52
CA VAL A 189 22.50 2.34 37.93
C VAL A 189 23.40 1.52 38.86
N GLU A 190 23.83 0.33 38.46
CA GLU A 190 24.80 -0.48 39.21
C GLU A 190 26.14 0.24 39.44
N LYS A 191 26.54 1.12 38.50
CA LYS A 191 27.73 1.98 38.61
C LYS A 191 27.42 3.34 39.25
N GLY A 192 26.20 3.50 39.78
CA GLY A 192 25.72 4.68 40.47
C GLY A 192 25.25 5.82 39.56
N ILE A 193 25.27 5.65 38.24
CA ILE A 193 24.79 6.66 37.29
C ILE A 193 23.26 6.61 37.25
N ASP A 194 22.61 7.76 37.42
CA ASP A 194 21.16 7.84 37.25
C ASP A 194 20.81 7.58 35.78
N ALA A 195 19.77 6.80 35.52
CA ALA A 195 19.43 6.36 34.18
C ALA A 195 17.95 6.51 33.82
N TYR A 196 17.68 6.77 32.55
CA TYR A 196 16.36 6.77 31.95
C TYR A 196 16.30 5.80 30.78
N HIS A 197 15.54 4.72 30.96
CA HIS A 197 15.24 3.77 29.89
C HIS A 197 14.23 4.39 28.91
N TYR A 198 14.72 4.77 27.74
CA TYR A 198 13.92 5.19 26.61
C TYR A 198 13.34 3.97 25.88
N LYS A 199 12.02 3.93 25.68
CA LYS A 199 11.43 2.81 24.94
C LYS A 199 11.67 3.01 23.44
N LYS A 200 12.32 2.05 22.77
CA LYS A 200 12.51 2.04 21.30
C LYS A 200 11.23 2.43 20.55
N ALA A 201 11.38 3.23 19.49
CA ALA A 201 10.26 3.75 18.68
C ALA A 201 9.29 2.65 18.18
N LEU A 202 9.83 1.51 17.72
CA LEU A 202 9.01 0.39 17.24
C LEU A 202 8.11 -0.19 18.35
N ASN A 203 8.63 -0.31 19.58
CA ASN A 203 7.85 -0.81 20.71
C ASN A 203 6.72 0.17 21.09
N GLN A 204 7.00 1.48 21.03
CA GLN A 204 5.96 2.50 21.21
C GLN A 204 4.88 2.43 20.10
N LEU A 205 5.30 2.18 18.85
CA LEU A 205 4.36 1.97 17.73
C LEU A 205 3.50 0.71 17.94
N PHE A 206 4.08 -0.41 18.35
CA PHE A 206 3.35 -1.65 18.62
C PHE A 206 2.29 -1.49 19.72
N GLU A 207 2.60 -0.71 20.75
CA GLU A 207 1.67 -0.41 21.84
C GLU A 207 0.53 0.51 21.40
N SER A 208 0.80 1.45 20.50
CA SER A 208 -0.20 2.39 20.00
C SER A 208 -1.04 1.86 18.83
N ASN A 209 -0.53 0.88 18.07
CA ASN A 209 -1.19 0.33 16.89
C ASN A 209 -0.99 -1.19 16.77
N ILE A 210 -1.93 -1.96 17.31
CA ILE A 210 -1.92 -3.43 17.30
C ILE A 210 -1.68 -4.05 15.91
N ARG A 211 -2.11 -3.38 14.83
CA ARG A 211 -1.91 -3.87 13.46
C ARG A 211 -0.44 -4.00 13.11
N THR A 212 0.39 -3.05 13.55
CA THR A 212 1.84 -3.06 13.28
C THR A 212 2.52 -4.24 13.96
N LYS A 213 2.12 -4.57 15.19
CA LYS A 213 2.56 -5.77 15.91
C LYS A 213 2.14 -7.05 15.19
N MET A 214 0.86 -7.16 14.79
CA MET A 214 0.36 -8.31 14.04
C MET A 214 1.11 -8.50 12.71
N TYR A 215 1.41 -7.40 12.02
CA TYR A 215 2.13 -7.44 10.75
C TYR A 215 3.58 -7.92 10.93
N TYR A 216 4.25 -7.44 11.98
CA TYR A 216 5.58 -7.92 12.36
C TYR A 216 5.58 -9.41 12.69
N GLU A 217 4.65 -9.87 13.54
CA GLU A 217 4.59 -11.27 13.98
C GLU A 217 4.30 -12.26 12.85
N GLN A 218 3.60 -11.82 11.79
CA GLN A 218 3.36 -12.65 10.61
C GLN A 218 4.61 -12.82 9.74
N ASN A 219 5.50 -11.83 9.68
CA ASN A 219 6.64 -11.79 8.77
C ASN A 219 7.92 -11.18 9.41
N PRO A 220 8.41 -11.69 10.57
CA PRO A 220 9.44 -11.00 11.35
C PRO A 220 10.84 -10.96 10.70
N ASN A 221 11.09 -11.85 9.73
CA ASN A 221 12.37 -11.95 9.00
C ASN A 221 12.28 -11.44 7.56
N ASP A 222 11.16 -10.79 7.19
CA ASP A 222 11.03 -10.20 5.86
C ASP A 222 11.57 -8.76 5.85
N VAL A 223 12.53 -8.50 4.95
CA VAL A 223 13.20 -7.20 4.81
C VAL A 223 12.22 -6.08 4.48
N GLY A 224 11.28 -6.30 3.55
CA GLY A 224 10.32 -5.27 3.15
C GLY A 224 9.37 -4.89 4.29
N THR A 225 8.93 -5.89 5.06
CA THR A 225 8.14 -5.72 6.29
C THR A 225 8.92 -4.92 7.33
N SER A 226 10.20 -5.26 7.53
CA SER A 226 11.09 -4.60 8.49
C SER A 226 11.32 -3.13 8.16
N ILE A 227 11.62 -2.82 6.89
CA ILE A 227 11.82 -1.45 6.40
C ILE A 227 10.52 -0.65 6.52
N LEU A 228 9.39 -1.22 6.10
CA LEU A 228 8.08 -0.58 6.22
C LEU A 228 7.79 -0.21 7.68
N LEU A 229 7.91 -1.14 8.61
CA LEU A 229 7.68 -0.89 10.03
C LEU A 229 8.68 0.11 10.63
N GLY A 230 9.94 0.10 10.20
CA GLY A 230 10.94 1.10 10.57
C GLY A 230 10.51 2.52 10.17
N LEU A 231 10.00 2.70 8.95
CA LEU A 231 9.45 3.99 8.50
C LEU A 231 8.19 4.39 9.25
N LEU A 232 7.30 3.46 9.57
CA LEU A 232 6.10 3.74 10.37
C LEU A 232 6.49 4.18 11.79
N ALA A 233 7.51 3.54 12.38
CA ALA A 233 8.04 3.91 13.69
C ALA A 233 8.70 5.28 13.64
N TYR A 234 9.45 5.59 12.58
CA TYR A 234 10.02 6.91 12.36
C TYR A 234 8.93 8.00 12.25
N ASN A 235 7.87 7.76 11.48
CA ASN A 235 6.74 8.69 11.41
C ASN A 235 6.01 8.84 12.75
N TYR A 236 5.94 7.76 13.55
CA TYR A 236 5.36 7.80 14.89
C TYR A 236 6.07 8.80 15.81
N LEU A 237 7.37 9.01 15.66
CA LEU A 237 8.15 9.97 16.47
C LEU A 237 7.89 11.45 16.10
N LYS A 238 7.28 11.73 14.94
CA LYS A 238 7.01 13.12 14.51
C LYS A 238 5.95 13.75 15.40
N LEU A 239 6.19 14.98 15.85
CA LEU A 239 5.36 15.69 16.83
C LEU A 239 3.99 16.14 16.28
N GLN A 240 3.94 16.53 15.00
CA GLN A 240 2.71 17.00 14.38
C GLN A 240 1.92 15.81 13.85
N LYS A 241 0.81 15.49 14.53
CA LYS A 241 -0.11 14.43 14.12
C LYS A 241 -1.31 15.00 13.37
N ASN A 242 -1.59 14.45 12.20
CA ASN A 242 -2.82 14.70 11.46
C ASN A 242 -3.32 13.37 10.92
N TYR A 243 -4.54 12.99 11.29
CA TYR A 243 -5.09 11.69 10.92
C TYR A 243 -4.97 11.36 9.42
N TRP A 244 -5.33 12.30 8.53
CA TRP A 244 -5.33 12.04 7.10
C TRP A 244 -3.91 11.99 6.52
N LYS A 245 -3.01 12.81 7.06
CA LYS A 245 -1.60 12.77 6.70
C LYS A 245 -0.95 11.47 7.16
N ASP A 246 -1.18 11.07 8.40
CA ASP A 246 -0.72 9.78 8.96
C ASP A 246 -1.35 8.59 8.25
N PHE A 247 -2.61 8.69 7.84
CA PHE A 247 -3.27 7.65 7.04
C PHE A 247 -2.64 7.54 5.64
N GLY A 248 -2.34 8.70 5.04
CA GLY A 248 -1.55 8.83 3.83
C GLY A 248 -0.18 8.18 3.96
N TYR A 249 0.58 8.51 5.00
CA TYR A 249 1.91 7.96 5.24
C TYR A 249 1.89 6.47 5.57
N ASN A 250 0.97 6.04 6.45
CA ASN A 250 1.02 4.69 7.01
C ASN A 250 0.46 3.61 6.08
N TYR A 251 -0.46 3.95 5.16
CA TYR A 251 -1.14 2.96 4.32
C TYR A 251 -1.08 3.30 2.83
N ALA A 252 -1.45 4.52 2.44
CA ALA A 252 -1.49 4.91 1.04
C ALA A 252 -0.07 5.04 0.45
N GLY A 253 0.86 5.61 1.20
CA GLY A 253 2.27 5.82 0.85
C GLY A 253 2.96 4.52 0.44
N PRO A 254 3.00 3.50 1.32
CA PRO A 254 3.54 2.18 1.00
C PRO A 254 2.91 1.59 -0.26
N SER A 255 1.59 1.69 -0.39
CA SER A 255 0.85 1.13 -1.52
C SER A 255 1.21 1.78 -2.86
N VAL A 256 1.21 3.11 -2.88
CA VAL A 256 1.53 3.94 -4.06
C VAL A 256 3.01 3.79 -4.41
N PHE A 257 3.91 3.94 -3.43
CA PHE A 257 5.35 3.81 -3.63
C PHE A 257 5.73 2.46 -4.21
N SER A 258 5.24 1.38 -3.60
CA SER A 258 5.63 0.02 -3.97
C SER A 258 5.20 -0.32 -5.40
N TYR A 259 4.02 0.15 -5.82
CA TYR A 259 3.58 0.03 -7.22
C TYR A 259 4.41 0.90 -8.17
N VAL A 260 4.67 2.16 -7.82
CA VAL A 260 5.47 3.08 -8.65
C VAL A 260 6.92 2.62 -8.80
N TYR A 261 7.50 2.06 -7.74
CA TYR A 261 8.84 1.50 -7.77
C TYR A 261 8.93 0.30 -8.72
N TRP A 262 7.90 -0.57 -8.71
CA TRP A 262 7.76 -1.63 -9.71
C TRP A 262 7.56 -1.08 -11.13
N LEU A 263 6.79 -0.01 -11.31
CA LEU A 263 6.63 0.65 -12.62
C LEU A 263 7.98 1.12 -13.16
N LYS A 264 8.79 1.80 -12.34
CA LYS A 264 10.13 2.28 -12.76
C LYS A 264 11.01 1.14 -13.29
N LYS A 265 11.13 0.05 -12.52
CA LYS A 265 11.88 -1.14 -12.96
C LYS A 265 11.31 -1.79 -14.21
N SER A 266 9.99 -1.83 -14.33
CA SER A 266 9.33 -2.44 -15.49
C SER A 266 9.49 -1.57 -16.74
N PHE A 267 9.51 -0.25 -16.57
CA PHE A 267 9.73 0.72 -17.65
C PHE A 267 11.15 0.62 -18.22
N GLU A 268 12.16 0.45 -17.37
CA GLU A 268 13.54 0.18 -17.79
C GLU A 268 13.62 -1.09 -18.64
N LYS A 269 12.98 -2.18 -18.19
CA LYS A 269 12.96 -3.46 -18.93
C LYS A 269 12.24 -3.37 -20.28
N ASP A 270 11.13 -2.65 -20.32
CA ASP A 270 10.29 -2.50 -21.51
C ASP A 270 10.72 -1.29 -22.38
N ASN A 271 11.81 -0.59 -22.03
CA ASN A 271 12.34 0.61 -22.72
C ASN A 271 11.29 1.72 -22.92
N ILE A 272 10.46 1.97 -21.90
CA ILE A 272 9.39 2.98 -21.94
C ILE A 272 9.98 4.39 -21.93
N ASN A 273 9.46 5.27 -22.80
CA ASN A 273 9.91 6.67 -22.91
C ASN A 273 8.81 7.67 -22.52
N ASN A 274 7.54 7.26 -22.57
CA ASN A 274 6.39 8.05 -22.15
C ASN A 274 5.51 7.24 -21.19
N ALA A 275 5.13 7.84 -20.05
CA ALA A 275 4.27 7.21 -19.06
C ALA A 275 2.97 8.01 -18.90
N LEU A 276 1.85 7.41 -19.30
CA LEU A 276 0.51 8.02 -19.25
C LEU A 276 -0.25 7.54 -18.01
N PHE A 277 -0.29 8.38 -16.98
CA PHE A 277 -1.05 8.14 -15.75
C PHE A 277 -2.50 8.54 -15.97
N VAL A 278 -3.40 7.55 -15.99
CA VAL A 278 -4.84 7.79 -16.21
C VAL A 278 -5.43 8.59 -15.05
N ALA A 279 -6.19 9.62 -15.36
CA ALA A 279 -6.78 10.52 -14.38
C ALA A 279 -7.69 9.81 -13.38
N ARG A 280 -7.92 10.48 -12.25
CA ARG A 280 -8.48 9.94 -11.01
C ARG A 280 -7.47 9.07 -10.28
N ASP A 281 -7.20 7.87 -10.74
CA ASP A 281 -6.41 6.91 -9.97
C ASP A 281 -4.89 7.05 -10.22
N GLY A 282 -4.50 7.75 -11.27
CA GLY A 282 -3.10 8.06 -11.58
C GLY A 282 -2.53 9.26 -10.81
N PHE A 283 -3.34 9.96 -9.99
CA PHE A 283 -2.94 11.25 -9.42
C PHE A 283 -1.75 11.15 -8.47
N SER A 284 -1.87 10.35 -7.41
CA SER A 284 -0.76 10.16 -6.46
C SER A 284 0.36 9.30 -7.05
N LEU A 285 0.02 8.38 -7.98
CA LEU A 285 1.00 7.57 -8.71
C LEU A 285 1.97 8.46 -9.51
N LYS A 286 1.44 9.42 -10.28
CA LYS A 286 2.28 10.33 -11.05
C LYS A 286 3.17 11.17 -10.15
N LYS A 287 2.63 11.73 -9.06
CA LYS A 287 3.42 12.54 -8.12
C LYS A 287 4.59 11.76 -7.54
N VAL A 288 4.36 10.53 -7.10
CA VAL A 288 5.42 9.68 -6.55
C VAL A 288 6.39 9.23 -7.65
N PHE A 289 5.91 8.98 -8.87
CA PHE A 289 6.76 8.66 -10.01
C PHE A 289 7.70 9.82 -10.34
N ASP A 290 7.19 11.05 -10.39
CA ASP A 290 7.98 12.25 -10.69
C ASP A 290 9.06 12.51 -9.62
N LEU A 291 8.89 12.06 -8.37
CA LEU A 291 9.95 12.11 -7.36
C LEU A 291 11.12 11.15 -7.66
N MET A 292 10.84 10.01 -8.30
CA MET A 292 11.84 8.98 -8.63
C MET A 292 12.42 9.09 -10.03
N ASN A 293 11.66 9.73 -10.92
CA ASN A 293 11.95 9.90 -12.34
C ASN A 293 12.72 11.21 -12.49
N GLN A 294 14.04 11.13 -12.60
CA GLN A 294 14.95 12.27 -12.79
C GLN A 294 14.85 12.85 -14.22
N ASN A 295 13.62 13.05 -14.71
CA ASN A 295 13.26 13.45 -16.08
C ASN A 295 13.71 12.48 -17.20
N GLU A 296 13.98 11.22 -16.87
CA GLU A 296 14.36 10.18 -17.85
C GLU A 296 13.17 9.78 -18.74
N ILE A 297 11.97 9.67 -18.15
CA ILE A 297 10.73 9.28 -18.84
C ILE A 297 9.75 10.45 -18.84
N LYS A 298 9.17 10.79 -20.00
CA LYS A 298 8.13 11.85 -20.09
C LYS A 298 6.84 11.35 -19.45
N SER A 299 6.52 11.81 -18.24
CA SER A 299 5.29 11.46 -17.53
C SER A 299 4.16 12.45 -17.87
N SER A 300 2.93 11.95 -18.05
CA SER A 300 1.75 12.78 -18.34
C SER A 300 0.54 12.29 -17.56
N TYR A 301 -0.25 13.21 -17.04
CA TYR A 301 -1.55 12.91 -16.42
C TYR A 301 -2.63 13.10 -17.47
N ILE A 302 -3.33 12.01 -17.84
CA ILE A 302 -4.23 12.00 -19.00
C ILE A 302 -5.69 11.72 -18.62
N TYR A 303 -6.61 12.40 -19.27
CA TYR A 303 -8.04 12.18 -19.06
C TYR A 303 -8.57 11.12 -20.02
N ALA A 304 -8.70 9.87 -19.56
CA ALA A 304 -9.24 8.75 -20.35
C ALA A 304 -10.49 8.09 -19.74
N PRO A 305 -11.54 8.86 -19.34
CA PRO A 305 -12.70 8.24 -18.71
C PRO A 305 -13.49 7.40 -19.72
N ARG A 306 -14.04 6.28 -19.24
CA ARG A 306 -14.81 5.31 -20.07
C ARG A 306 -15.92 5.96 -20.91
N VAL A 307 -16.53 7.05 -20.43
CA VAL A 307 -17.58 7.79 -21.12
C VAL A 307 -17.12 8.29 -22.51
N LEU A 308 -15.86 8.67 -22.69
CA LEU A 308 -15.35 9.16 -23.97
C LEU A 308 -15.36 8.06 -25.04
N SER A 309 -15.02 6.82 -24.67
CA SER A 309 -15.13 5.70 -25.61
C SER A 309 -16.56 5.49 -26.09
N THR A 310 -17.54 5.70 -25.20
CA THR A 310 -18.96 5.62 -25.54
C THR A 310 -19.39 6.75 -26.47
N LEU A 311 -18.94 7.98 -26.22
CA LEU A 311 -19.29 9.15 -27.03
C LEU A 311 -18.65 9.12 -28.42
N PHE A 312 -17.37 8.76 -28.52
CA PHE A 312 -16.58 8.84 -29.75
C PHE A 312 -16.83 7.67 -30.71
N TYR A 313 -17.05 6.47 -30.16
CA TYR A 313 -17.22 5.26 -30.99
C TYR A 313 -18.66 4.77 -31.05
N LEU A 314 -19.60 5.49 -30.40
CA LEU A 314 -21.01 5.15 -30.38
C LEU A 314 -21.24 3.67 -30.02
N ASP A 315 -20.44 3.14 -29.10
CA ASP A 315 -20.33 1.70 -28.84
C ASP A 315 -21.40 1.16 -27.87
N PHE A 316 -22.55 1.84 -27.81
CA PHE A 316 -23.70 1.51 -26.95
C PHE A 316 -24.34 0.15 -27.28
N GLN A 317 -24.10 -0.38 -28.48
CA GLN A 317 -24.59 -1.69 -28.92
C GLN A 317 -23.67 -2.85 -28.57
N GLN A 318 -22.42 -2.60 -28.18
CA GLN A 318 -21.51 -3.69 -27.82
C GLN A 318 -22.04 -4.42 -26.59
N ASN A 319 -22.02 -5.75 -26.59
CA ASN A 319 -22.39 -6.63 -25.45
C ASN A 319 -21.50 -6.42 -24.19
N LYS A 320 -20.71 -5.34 -24.13
CA LYS A 320 -19.79 -5.00 -23.03
C LYS A 320 -20.50 -4.60 -21.74
N TYR A 321 -21.76 -4.19 -21.81
CA TYR A 321 -22.56 -3.85 -20.62
C TYR A 321 -23.27 -5.10 -20.10
N ILE A 322 -22.85 -5.57 -18.94
CA ILE A 322 -23.47 -6.72 -18.26
C ILE A 322 -24.73 -6.26 -17.49
N ASP A 323 -24.73 -5.02 -16.99
CA ASP A 323 -25.87 -4.41 -16.30
C ASP A 323 -26.72 -3.56 -17.28
N PRO A 324 -28.01 -3.87 -17.46
CA PRO A 324 -28.92 -3.04 -18.26
C PRO A 324 -28.95 -1.56 -17.85
N ASN A 325 -28.73 -1.23 -16.58
CA ASN A 325 -28.70 0.16 -16.12
C ASN A 325 -27.46 0.91 -16.64
N GLU A 326 -26.33 0.22 -16.79
CA GLU A 326 -25.14 0.82 -17.40
C GLU A 326 -25.38 1.10 -18.88
N LYS A 327 -26.04 0.18 -19.59
CA LYS A 327 -26.41 0.39 -21.00
C LYS A 327 -27.38 1.56 -21.16
N PHE A 328 -28.43 1.61 -20.34
CA PHE A 328 -29.36 2.74 -20.32
C PHE A 328 -28.65 4.08 -20.06
N SER A 329 -27.75 4.10 -19.08
CA SER A 329 -26.95 5.30 -18.75
C SER A 329 -26.04 5.73 -19.89
N ALA A 330 -25.40 4.77 -20.57
CA ALA A 330 -24.57 5.04 -21.74
C ALA A 330 -25.36 5.70 -22.88
N VAL A 331 -26.53 5.15 -23.21
CA VAL A 331 -27.44 5.71 -24.24
C VAL A 331 -27.92 7.10 -23.84
N LYS A 332 -28.37 7.28 -22.59
CA LYS A 332 -28.79 8.60 -22.07
C LYS A 332 -27.68 9.65 -22.13
N ASN A 333 -26.44 9.25 -21.86
CA ASN A 333 -25.29 10.16 -21.96
C ASN A 333 -25.02 10.58 -23.41
N ILE A 334 -25.15 9.68 -24.39
CA ILE A 334 -25.00 10.03 -25.82
C ILE A 334 -26.06 11.05 -26.24
N LEU A 335 -27.34 10.75 -25.94
CA LEU A 335 -28.46 11.64 -26.28
C LEU A 335 -28.26 13.04 -25.68
N SER A 336 -28.01 13.11 -24.37
CA SER A 336 -27.85 14.40 -23.68
C SER A 336 -26.60 15.18 -24.10
N HIS A 337 -25.52 14.50 -24.47
CA HIS A 337 -24.27 15.14 -24.90
C HIS A 337 -24.41 15.86 -26.25
N TYR A 338 -25.06 15.22 -27.22
CA TYR A 338 -25.23 15.74 -28.58
C TYR A 338 -26.54 16.51 -28.81
N LYS A 339 -27.50 16.47 -27.88
CA LYS A 339 -28.82 17.13 -27.99
C LYS A 339 -28.75 18.56 -28.54
N HIS A 340 -27.87 19.39 -28.00
CA HIS A 340 -27.77 20.81 -28.38
C HIS A 340 -26.70 21.09 -29.45
N ARG A 341 -26.21 20.05 -30.14
CA ARG A 341 -25.15 20.17 -31.15
C ARG A 341 -25.66 20.15 -32.59
N ASP A 342 -26.94 19.85 -32.77
CA ASP A 342 -27.62 19.84 -34.07
C ASP A 342 -29.09 20.25 -33.89
N SER A 343 -29.65 20.96 -34.87
CA SER A 343 -31.01 21.50 -34.79
C SER A 343 -32.09 20.41 -34.75
N ILE A 344 -31.88 19.29 -35.45
CA ILE A 344 -32.83 18.16 -35.43
C ILE A 344 -32.75 17.46 -34.08
N LEU A 345 -31.53 17.21 -33.58
CA LEU A 345 -31.35 16.61 -32.26
C LEU A 345 -31.94 17.49 -31.15
N GLU A 346 -31.80 18.81 -31.23
CA GLU A 346 -32.33 19.72 -30.21
C GLU A 346 -33.85 19.65 -30.11
N LEU A 347 -34.52 19.53 -31.26
CA LEU A 347 -35.98 19.47 -31.37
C LEU A 347 -36.54 18.07 -31.09
N GLU A 348 -35.89 17.01 -31.57
CA GLU A 348 -36.45 15.65 -31.60
C GLU A 348 -35.91 14.70 -30.51
N THR A 349 -34.82 15.04 -29.80
CA THR A 349 -34.23 14.12 -28.80
C THR A 349 -35.23 13.77 -27.68
N PRO A 350 -35.59 12.47 -27.52
CA PRO A 350 -36.60 12.05 -26.56
C PRO A 350 -36.07 12.01 -25.12
N ASP A 351 -36.98 12.21 -24.17
CA ASP A 351 -36.74 11.89 -22.77
C ASP A 351 -37.01 10.40 -22.53
N ILE A 352 -35.98 9.58 -22.82
CA ILE A 352 -36.10 8.13 -22.84
C ILE A 352 -36.50 7.51 -21.49
N THR A 353 -37.34 6.48 -21.55
CA THR A 353 -37.76 5.69 -20.38
C THR A 353 -37.15 4.30 -20.32
N ASN A 354 -36.65 3.80 -21.46
CA ASN A 354 -35.98 2.51 -21.62
C ASN A 354 -34.81 2.64 -22.61
N THR A 355 -34.02 1.57 -22.74
CA THR A 355 -32.78 1.62 -23.54
C THR A 355 -33.09 1.58 -25.03
N GLU A 356 -34.07 0.79 -25.43
CA GLU A 356 -34.46 0.55 -26.82
C GLU A 356 -34.91 1.84 -27.49
N GLU A 357 -35.75 2.64 -26.83
CA GLU A 357 -36.21 3.95 -27.32
C GLU A 357 -35.06 4.89 -27.71
N GLY A 358 -34.02 4.96 -26.86
CA GLY A 358 -32.86 5.79 -27.14
C GLY A 358 -31.96 5.22 -28.22
N VAL A 359 -31.84 3.89 -28.30
CA VAL A 359 -31.09 3.20 -29.35
C VAL A 359 -31.75 3.46 -30.71
N ASP A 360 -33.06 3.26 -30.81
CA ASP A 360 -33.83 3.46 -32.05
C ASP A 360 -33.72 4.92 -32.53
N PHE A 361 -33.74 5.88 -31.60
CA PHE A 361 -33.54 7.30 -31.94
C PHE A 361 -32.12 7.57 -32.46
N ILE A 362 -31.08 7.05 -31.80
CA ILE A 362 -29.70 7.22 -32.27
C ILE A 362 -29.51 6.56 -33.64
N GLU A 363 -30.07 5.38 -33.87
CA GLU A 363 -30.00 4.69 -35.17
C GLU A 363 -30.72 5.45 -36.28
N LYS A 364 -31.92 5.99 -36.00
CA LYS A 364 -32.67 6.82 -36.95
C LYS A 364 -31.89 8.05 -37.41
N HIS A 365 -31.06 8.62 -36.53
CA HIS A 365 -30.28 9.83 -36.78
C HIS A 365 -28.76 9.55 -36.82
N ILE A 366 -28.35 8.32 -37.19
CA ILE A 366 -26.99 7.83 -36.99
C ILE A 366 -25.92 8.64 -37.71
N ASP A 367 -26.23 9.20 -38.88
CA ASP A 367 -25.27 9.98 -39.67
C ASP A 367 -24.89 11.28 -38.95
N ILE A 368 -25.87 11.95 -38.32
CA ILE A 368 -25.64 13.15 -37.50
C ILE A 368 -24.77 12.79 -36.29
N TYR A 369 -25.10 11.71 -35.58
CA TYR A 369 -24.32 11.26 -34.42
C TYR A 369 -22.90 10.86 -34.80
N LYS A 370 -22.69 10.17 -35.92
CA LYS A 370 -21.36 9.78 -36.40
C LYS A 370 -20.51 11.01 -36.72
N GLN A 371 -21.06 11.99 -37.44
CA GLN A 371 -20.35 13.22 -37.76
C GLN A 371 -19.90 13.95 -36.47
N LEU A 372 -20.82 14.14 -35.52
CA LEU A 372 -20.51 14.82 -34.25
C LEU A 372 -19.50 14.02 -33.40
N ALA A 373 -19.60 12.69 -33.40
CA ALA A 373 -18.66 11.82 -32.68
C ALA A 373 -17.26 11.84 -33.29
N GLU A 374 -17.14 11.91 -34.62
CA GLU A 374 -15.86 12.07 -35.32
C GLU A 374 -15.20 13.42 -35.01
N GLU A 375 -15.98 14.50 -34.94
CA GLU A 375 -15.50 15.82 -34.52
C GLU A 375 -14.91 15.79 -33.11
N ASP A 376 -15.64 15.21 -32.15
CA ASP A 376 -15.19 15.11 -30.76
C ASP A 376 -13.96 14.18 -30.62
N ALA A 377 -13.95 13.06 -31.36
CA ALA A 377 -12.81 12.14 -31.41
C ALA A 377 -11.55 12.83 -31.97
N LYS A 378 -11.71 13.68 -33.00
CA LYS A 378 -10.61 14.49 -33.55
C LYS A 378 -10.09 15.49 -32.53
N SER A 379 -10.97 16.23 -31.84
CA SER A 379 -10.55 17.16 -30.80
C SER A 379 -9.78 16.47 -29.66
N TYR A 380 -10.20 15.27 -29.27
CA TYR A 380 -9.49 14.48 -28.27
C TYR A 380 -8.16 13.92 -28.78
N LYS A 381 -8.10 13.54 -30.07
CA LYS A 381 -6.86 13.12 -30.72
C LYS A 381 -5.82 14.25 -30.70
N ASP A 382 -6.22 15.48 -31.03
CA ASP A 382 -5.33 16.65 -30.96
C ASP A 382 -4.77 16.84 -29.53
N TYR A 383 -5.59 16.63 -28.49
CA TYR A 383 -5.13 16.66 -27.09
C TYR A 383 -4.05 15.61 -26.80
N ILE A 384 -4.21 14.38 -27.28
CA ILE A 384 -3.24 13.30 -27.07
C ILE A 384 -1.97 13.51 -27.90
N GLU A 385 -2.09 13.96 -29.15
CA GLU A 385 -0.94 14.24 -30.02
C GLU A 385 -0.08 15.38 -29.50
N ASN A 386 -0.67 16.38 -28.86
CA ASN A 386 0.05 17.46 -28.16
C ASN A 386 0.92 16.97 -26.98
N LEU A 387 0.77 15.71 -26.53
CA LEU A 387 1.66 15.11 -25.55
C LEU A 387 3.00 14.66 -26.16
N GLU A 388 3.15 14.69 -27.48
CA GLU A 388 4.34 14.28 -28.24
C GLU A 388 4.82 12.89 -27.80
N LEU A 389 3.94 11.91 -27.95
CA LEU A 389 4.22 10.53 -27.56
C LEU A 389 5.34 9.93 -28.43
N LYS A 390 6.40 9.40 -27.81
CA LYS A 390 7.45 8.63 -28.50
C LYS A 390 6.98 7.20 -28.79
N GLU A 391 7.86 6.34 -29.27
CA GLU A 391 7.54 4.96 -29.68
C GLU A 391 6.96 4.12 -28.53
N ASN A 392 7.71 3.93 -27.44
CA ASN A 392 7.31 3.05 -26.33
C ASN A 392 6.56 3.82 -25.25
N VAL A 393 5.24 3.66 -25.26
CA VAL A 393 4.33 4.39 -24.39
C VAL A 393 3.67 3.43 -23.41
N ALA A 394 3.82 3.71 -22.12
CA ALA A 394 3.11 3.05 -21.06
C ALA A 394 1.78 3.77 -20.77
N ILE A 395 0.72 3.00 -20.54
CA ILE A 395 -0.51 3.48 -19.92
C ILE A 395 -0.69 2.83 -18.56
N ILE A 396 -0.88 3.65 -17.53
CA ILE A 396 -0.92 3.24 -16.13
C ILE A 396 -2.34 3.42 -15.63
N ASP A 397 -2.95 2.31 -15.23
CA ASP A 397 -4.28 2.22 -14.64
C ASP A 397 -4.21 1.30 -13.40
N THR A 398 -5.19 1.35 -12.51
CA THR A 398 -5.10 0.62 -11.22
C THR A 398 -5.77 -0.74 -11.31
N CYS A 399 -7.06 -0.77 -11.66
CA CYS A 399 -7.84 -1.99 -11.77
C CYS A 399 -8.72 -1.93 -13.02
N SER A 400 -8.60 -2.93 -13.89
CA SER A 400 -9.38 -2.96 -15.11
C SER A 400 -9.94 -4.33 -15.45
N ILE A 401 -11.24 -4.34 -15.80
CA ILE A 401 -11.94 -5.49 -16.37
C ILE A 401 -11.92 -5.43 -17.89
N ASN A 402 -12.19 -4.25 -18.46
CA ASN A 402 -12.44 -4.06 -19.89
C ASN A 402 -11.37 -3.24 -20.61
N LEU A 403 -10.25 -2.92 -19.94
CA LEU A 403 -9.14 -2.13 -20.49
C LEU A 403 -9.61 -0.80 -21.11
N SER A 404 -10.65 -0.18 -20.55
CA SER A 404 -11.38 0.92 -21.21
C SER A 404 -10.47 2.09 -21.58
N SER A 405 -9.58 2.48 -20.66
CA SER A 405 -8.64 3.57 -20.87
C SER A 405 -7.60 3.22 -21.94
N GLN A 406 -7.00 2.02 -21.88
CA GLN A 406 -6.01 1.56 -22.87
C GLN A 406 -6.63 1.48 -24.27
N ARG A 407 -7.82 0.88 -24.40
CA ARG A 407 -8.54 0.78 -25.67
C ARG A 407 -8.87 2.14 -26.27
N LEU A 408 -9.26 3.11 -25.43
CA LEU A 408 -9.55 4.47 -25.89
C LEU A 408 -8.29 5.09 -26.49
N ILE A 409 -7.16 5.06 -25.76
CA ILE A 409 -5.92 5.70 -26.22
C ILE A 409 -5.31 4.96 -27.42
N GLU A 410 -5.26 3.62 -27.41
CA GLU A 410 -4.73 2.84 -28.53
C GLU A 410 -5.48 3.11 -29.84
N LYS A 411 -6.81 3.24 -29.79
CA LYS A 411 -7.60 3.59 -30.97
C LYS A 411 -7.33 5.02 -31.47
N ILE A 412 -7.14 5.97 -30.54
CA ILE A 412 -6.89 7.38 -30.88
C ILE A 412 -5.50 7.56 -31.50
N VAL A 413 -4.49 6.90 -30.93
CA VAL A 413 -3.08 7.00 -31.37
C VAL A 413 -2.78 6.06 -32.53
N GLY A 414 -3.58 5.00 -32.73
CA GLY A 414 -3.42 4.05 -33.83
C GLY A 414 -2.26 3.06 -33.63
N LYS A 415 -1.80 2.85 -32.39
CA LYS A 415 -0.74 1.88 -32.06
C LYS A 415 -0.99 1.23 -30.70
N GLN A 416 -0.41 0.06 -30.50
CA GLN A 416 -0.47 -0.66 -29.23
C GLN A 416 0.36 0.05 -28.16
N LEU A 417 -0.13 0.05 -26.92
CA LEU A 417 0.55 0.61 -25.75
C LEU A 417 0.91 -0.50 -24.76
N HIS A 418 1.87 -0.22 -23.88
CA HIS A 418 2.20 -1.09 -22.75
C HIS A 418 1.26 -0.77 -21.58
N GLY A 419 0.32 -1.65 -21.30
CA GLY A 419 -0.63 -1.51 -20.19
C GLY A 419 -0.05 -2.00 -18.88
N TYR A 420 0.03 -1.11 -17.88
CA TYR A 420 0.50 -1.43 -16.54
C TYR A 420 -0.64 -1.26 -15.53
N TYR A 421 -0.86 -2.32 -14.75
CA TYR A 421 -1.99 -2.42 -13.84
C TYR A 421 -1.55 -2.83 -12.45
N PHE A 422 -2.15 -2.21 -11.42
CA PHE A 422 -2.00 -2.71 -10.06
C PHE A 422 -2.65 -4.10 -9.94
N LEU A 423 -3.85 -4.24 -10.50
CA LEU A 423 -4.62 -5.46 -10.53
C LEU A 423 -5.29 -5.68 -11.89
N LEU A 424 -5.08 -6.87 -12.47
CA LEU A 424 -5.81 -7.32 -13.66
C LEU A 424 -6.94 -8.29 -13.31
N GLN A 425 -8.16 -7.82 -13.59
CA GLN A 425 -9.47 -8.47 -13.51
C GLN A 425 -9.72 -9.77 -14.29
N ALA A 426 -8.88 -10.81 -14.34
CA ALA A 426 -9.12 -11.94 -15.26
C ALA A 426 -10.54 -12.54 -15.09
N ASN A 427 -11.46 -12.27 -16.02
CA ASN A 427 -12.83 -12.78 -16.00
C ASN A 427 -13.07 -13.60 -17.28
N GLU A 428 -13.54 -14.83 -17.13
CA GLU A 428 -13.82 -15.77 -18.24
C GLU A 428 -14.93 -15.27 -19.18
N ASN A 429 -15.76 -14.33 -18.74
CA ASN A 429 -16.82 -13.70 -19.55
C ASN A 429 -16.41 -12.35 -20.18
N ARG A 430 -15.12 -12.13 -20.47
CA ARG A 430 -14.66 -10.92 -21.16
C ARG A 430 -15.01 -10.99 -22.64
N ASN A 431 -15.58 -9.91 -23.18
CA ASN A 431 -15.73 -9.73 -24.64
C ASN A 431 -14.43 -9.22 -25.31
N ILE A 432 -13.27 -9.45 -24.68
CA ILE A 432 -11.98 -8.91 -25.12
C ILE A 432 -10.94 -10.01 -25.01
N ASN A 433 -10.20 -10.22 -26.10
CA ASN A 433 -9.06 -11.12 -26.10
C ASN A 433 -7.84 -10.38 -25.54
N LEU A 434 -7.34 -10.82 -24.39
CA LEU A 434 -6.24 -10.15 -23.68
C LEU A 434 -4.89 -10.32 -24.38
N THR A 435 -4.75 -11.30 -25.27
CA THR A 435 -3.52 -11.50 -26.05
C THR A 435 -3.28 -10.38 -27.07
N ASP A 436 -4.31 -9.60 -27.38
CA ASP A 436 -4.24 -8.48 -28.32
C ASP A 436 -3.60 -7.24 -27.67
N TYR A 437 -3.25 -7.29 -26.38
CA TYR A 437 -2.74 -6.17 -25.60
C TYR A 437 -1.42 -6.55 -24.92
N ILE A 438 -0.50 -5.59 -24.83
CA ILE A 438 0.69 -5.73 -23.99
C ILE A 438 0.27 -5.39 -22.56
N LEU A 439 0.26 -6.38 -21.68
CA LEU A 439 -0.21 -6.24 -20.30
C LEU A 439 0.89 -6.62 -19.30
N ARG A 440 0.98 -5.84 -18.23
CA ARG A 440 1.84 -6.07 -17.05
C ARG A 440 0.99 -5.86 -15.81
N ALA A 441 1.09 -6.77 -14.85
CA ALA A 441 0.40 -6.65 -13.56
C ALA A 441 1.41 -6.61 -12.42
N TYR A 442 1.21 -5.67 -11.50
CA TYR A 442 2.00 -5.57 -10.28
C TYR A 442 1.77 -6.78 -9.37
N ARG A 443 0.51 -7.19 -9.23
CA ARG A 443 0.14 -8.43 -8.54
C ARG A 443 0.45 -9.64 -9.42
N GLU A 444 1.41 -10.45 -8.98
CA GLU A 444 1.80 -11.67 -9.69
C GLU A 444 0.86 -12.86 -9.43
N ASP A 445 0.20 -12.91 -8.26
CA ASP A 445 -0.71 -14.00 -7.89
C ASP A 445 -2.19 -13.62 -8.12
N PRO A 446 -2.92 -14.26 -9.04
CA PRO A 446 -4.33 -13.97 -9.26
C PRO A 446 -5.26 -14.40 -8.12
N PHE A 447 -4.81 -15.25 -7.20
CA PHE A 447 -5.61 -15.75 -6.08
C PHE A 447 -5.56 -14.87 -4.84
N SER A 448 -4.59 -13.96 -4.75
CA SER A 448 -4.45 -13.00 -3.67
C SER A 448 -5.29 -11.75 -3.93
N TRP A 449 -6.04 -11.29 -2.92
CA TRP A 449 -6.94 -10.13 -3.06
C TRP A 449 -6.84 -9.22 -1.84
N ILE A 450 -6.91 -7.91 -2.11
CA ILE A 450 -7.17 -6.91 -1.07
C ILE A 450 -8.65 -7.05 -0.67
N LYS A 451 -8.90 -7.12 0.64
CA LYS A 451 -10.26 -7.37 1.17
C LYS A 451 -11.25 -6.32 0.71
N ASP A 452 -10.84 -5.05 0.69
CA ASP A 452 -11.67 -3.93 0.29
C ASP A 452 -10.90 -3.04 -0.70
N TRP A 453 -11.18 -3.21 -2.00
CA TRP A 453 -10.48 -2.48 -3.07
C TRP A 453 -10.83 -0.99 -3.08
N ASP A 454 -12.00 -0.59 -2.56
CA ASP A 454 -12.38 0.83 -2.52
C ASP A 454 -11.42 1.65 -1.63
N VAL A 455 -10.73 0.99 -0.69
CA VAL A 455 -9.64 1.61 0.10
C VAL A 455 -8.45 1.97 -0.81
N MET A 456 -8.08 1.07 -1.73
CA MET A 456 -6.99 1.30 -2.67
C MET A 456 -7.34 2.37 -3.69
N GLU A 457 -8.57 2.38 -4.20
CA GLU A 457 -9.05 3.46 -5.07
C GLU A 457 -8.99 4.79 -4.32
N PHE A 458 -9.45 4.83 -3.06
CA PHE A 458 -9.32 6.03 -2.24
C PHE A 458 -7.87 6.47 -2.04
N PHE A 459 -6.89 5.57 -1.96
CA PHE A 459 -5.48 5.96 -1.86
C PHE A 459 -4.95 6.71 -3.08
N MET A 460 -5.51 6.47 -4.26
CA MET A 460 -4.96 6.98 -5.51
C MET A 460 -5.85 8.04 -6.20
N THR A 461 -7.11 8.17 -5.76
CA THR A 461 -8.13 9.04 -6.36
C THR A 461 -7.86 10.55 -6.19
N SER A 462 -7.77 11.25 -7.32
CA SER A 462 -7.69 12.72 -7.43
C SER A 462 -8.76 13.48 -6.62
N PRO A 463 -8.43 14.70 -6.11
CA PRO A 463 -9.42 15.60 -5.52
C PRO A 463 -10.35 16.25 -6.57
N GLU A 464 -10.10 16.04 -7.87
CA GLU A 464 -10.96 16.54 -8.94
C GLU A 464 -12.38 15.94 -8.85
N PRO A 465 -13.42 16.70 -9.27
CA PRO A 465 -14.75 16.14 -9.46
C PRO A 465 -14.76 15.10 -10.60
N PRO A 466 -15.80 14.26 -10.70
CA PRO A 466 -15.96 13.35 -11.82
C PRO A 466 -16.02 14.10 -13.16
N ILE A 467 -15.41 13.54 -14.20
CA ILE A 467 -15.48 14.10 -15.55
C ILE A 467 -16.76 13.62 -16.22
N LYS A 468 -17.55 14.54 -16.77
CA LYS A 468 -18.70 14.20 -17.60
C LYS A 468 -18.38 14.16 -19.08
N ASP A 469 -17.40 14.96 -19.51
CA ASP A 469 -17.20 15.26 -20.91
C ASP A 469 -15.80 15.84 -21.16
N PHE A 470 -15.38 15.94 -22.41
CA PHE A 470 -14.11 16.53 -22.84
C PHE A 470 -14.33 17.34 -24.12
N ARG A 471 -14.12 18.66 -24.07
CA ARG A 471 -14.32 19.56 -25.22
C ARG A 471 -13.17 20.54 -25.34
N ASN A 472 -12.80 20.88 -26.58
CA ASN A 472 -11.77 21.88 -26.88
C ASN A 472 -10.45 21.64 -26.11
N GLY A 473 -10.01 20.38 -26.05
CA GLY A 473 -8.77 20.00 -25.36
C GLY A 473 -8.84 20.04 -23.82
N LYS A 474 -10.03 20.20 -23.21
CA LYS A 474 -10.18 20.33 -21.75
C LYS A 474 -11.26 19.38 -21.19
N PRO A 475 -11.04 18.81 -19.99
CA PRO A 475 -12.07 18.06 -19.29
C PRO A 475 -13.18 19.01 -18.81
N ILE A 476 -14.42 18.56 -18.91
CA ILE A 476 -15.57 19.20 -18.29
C ILE A 476 -16.05 18.33 -17.13
N TYR A 477 -16.06 18.95 -15.96
CA TYR A 477 -16.39 18.27 -14.71
C TYR A 477 -17.91 18.28 -14.42
N LYS A 478 -18.39 17.27 -13.71
CA LYS A 478 -19.68 17.27 -13.04
C LYS A 478 -19.66 18.27 -11.88
N LYS A 479 -20.83 18.78 -11.51
CA LYS A 479 -20.98 19.55 -10.26
C LYS A 479 -20.68 18.60 -9.09
N PRO A 480 -19.70 18.91 -8.22
CA PRO A 480 -19.31 18.00 -7.14
C PRO A 480 -20.43 17.85 -6.13
N ASP A 481 -20.73 16.60 -5.77
CA ASP A 481 -21.69 16.27 -4.73
C ASP A 481 -21.10 16.39 -3.32
N LYS A 482 -21.81 15.89 -2.30
CA LYS A 482 -21.33 15.90 -0.91
C LYS A 482 -20.07 15.03 -0.72
N ASN A 483 -20.02 13.85 -1.32
CA ASN A 483 -18.90 12.92 -1.20
C ASN A 483 -17.66 13.48 -1.92
N ASP A 484 -17.85 14.09 -3.09
CA ASP A 484 -16.79 14.78 -3.83
C ASP A 484 -16.16 15.90 -3.03
N LYS A 485 -16.98 16.75 -2.41
CA LYS A 485 -16.47 17.86 -1.57
C LYS A 485 -15.70 17.36 -0.36
N VAL A 486 -16.17 16.28 0.27
CA VAL A 486 -15.48 15.67 1.41
C VAL A 486 -14.11 15.14 0.98
N ARG A 487 -14.05 14.37 -0.11
CA ARG A 487 -12.80 13.85 -0.67
C ARG A 487 -11.85 14.98 -1.08
N ALA A 488 -12.33 15.97 -1.83
CA ALA A 488 -11.52 17.09 -2.31
C ALA A 488 -10.86 17.89 -1.17
N LYS A 489 -11.53 17.97 0.00
CA LYS A 489 -10.96 18.59 1.21
C LYS A 489 -9.90 17.73 1.91
N ILE A 490 -10.10 16.42 1.94
CA ILE A 490 -9.27 15.48 2.72
C ILE A 490 -8.04 15.03 1.93
N TYR A 491 -8.24 14.75 0.65
CA TYR A 491 -7.26 14.06 -0.17
C TYR A 491 -5.93 14.82 -0.36
N PRO A 492 -5.88 16.16 -0.45
CA PRO A 492 -4.60 16.88 -0.46
C PRO A 492 -3.72 16.56 0.75
N ILE A 493 -4.29 16.51 1.96
CA ILE A 493 -3.58 16.20 3.21
C ILE A 493 -3.11 14.74 3.22
N LEU A 494 -3.94 13.83 2.69
CA LEU A 494 -3.56 12.43 2.52
C LEU A 494 -2.41 12.27 1.51
N SER A 495 -2.48 13.00 0.40
CA SER A 495 -1.45 13.03 -0.65
C SER A 495 -0.12 13.56 -0.09
N GLU A 496 -0.13 14.55 0.80
CA GLU A 496 1.10 14.98 1.51
C GLU A 496 1.76 13.83 2.28
N GLY A 497 0.96 13.00 2.99
CA GLY A 497 1.48 11.83 3.68
C GLY A 497 2.06 10.76 2.75
N ILE A 498 1.45 10.54 1.59
CA ILE A 498 1.98 9.65 0.54
C ILE A 498 3.36 10.12 0.07
N ILE A 499 3.48 11.41 -0.20
CA ILE A 499 4.72 12.03 -0.69
C ILE A 499 5.80 11.99 0.39
N GLU A 500 5.45 12.29 1.63
CA GLU A 500 6.39 12.24 2.76
C GLU A 500 6.91 10.81 2.99
N PHE A 501 6.08 9.78 2.90
CA PHE A 501 6.54 8.38 2.95
C PHE A 501 7.55 8.09 1.83
N ALA A 502 7.24 8.50 0.60
CA ALA A 502 8.12 8.28 -0.54
C ALA A 502 9.47 8.98 -0.37
N GLN A 503 9.47 10.23 0.11
CA GLN A 503 10.68 11.00 0.38
C GLN A 503 11.51 10.38 1.52
N ASP A 504 10.88 9.99 2.62
CA ASP A 504 11.57 9.36 3.74
C ASP A 504 12.20 8.03 3.30
N LEU A 505 11.50 7.23 2.48
CA LEU A 505 12.06 5.97 1.96
C LEU A 505 13.22 6.21 0.98
N LEU A 506 13.06 7.10 0.00
CA LEU A 506 14.12 7.41 -0.98
C LEU A 506 15.35 8.04 -0.32
N THR A 507 15.18 8.87 0.71
CA THR A 507 16.32 9.47 1.42
C THR A 507 16.99 8.48 2.38
N SER A 508 16.29 7.44 2.83
CA SER A 508 16.85 6.36 3.64
C SER A 508 17.58 5.33 2.79
N PHE A 509 17.13 5.13 1.55
CA PHE A 509 17.66 4.11 0.63
C PHE A 509 17.81 4.67 -0.80
N PRO A 510 18.66 5.69 -1.03
CA PRO A 510 18.72 6.42 -2.30
C PRO A 510 19.13 5.53 -3.49
N ASN A 511 19.95 4.51 -3.24
CA ASN A 511 20.48 3.60 -4.26
C ASN A 511 20.20 2.12 -3.95
N TYR A 512 19.31 1.85 -2.99
CA TYR A 512 19.04 0.49 -2.54
C TYR A 512 17.58 0.13 -2.77
N ASP A 513 17.36 -1.09 -3.24
CA ASP A 513 16.01 -1.62 -3.39
C ASP A 513 15.38 -1.83 -2.01
N PRO A 514 14.32 -1.10 -1.63
CA PRO A 514 13.72 -1.23 -0.31
C PRO A 514 13.04 -2.58 -0.07
N CYS A 515 13.01 -3.48 -1.06
CA CYS A 515 12.48 -4.84 -0.96
C CYS A 515 11.01 -4.90 -0.52
N ILE A 516 10.25 -3.82 -0.68
CA ILE A 516 8.81 -3.76 -0.39
C ILE A 516 8.05 -4.27 -1.62
N THR A 517 7.50 -5.48 -1.51
CA THR A 517 6.80 -6.19 -2.60
C THR A 517 5.28 -6.03 -2.52
N TRP A 518 4.58 -6.50 -3.56
CA TRP A 518 3.11 -6.48 -3.58
C TRP A 518 2.52 -7.30 -2.43
N LYS A 519 3.18 -8.39 -2.02
CA LYS A 519 2.74 -9.22 -0.88
C LYS A 519 2.77 -8.43 0.42
N ASN A 520 3.84 -7.67 0.65
CA ASN A 520 3.97 -6.80 1.82
C ASN A 520 2.79 -5.83 1.91
N ILE A 521 2.44 -5.18 0.79
CA ILE A 521 1.32 -4.25 0.70
C ILE A 521 -0.02 -4.96 0.93
N PHE A 522 -0.25 -6.11 0.29
CA PHE A 522 -1.50 -6.84 0.44
C PHE A 522 -1.74 -7.29 1.88
N ASP A 523 -0.72 -7.84 2.54
CA ASP A 523 -0.81 -8.26 3.92
C ASP A 523 -1.08 -7.08 4.84
N TRP A 524 -0.36 -5.96 4.65
CA TRP A 524 -0.53 -4.75 5.46
C TRP A 524 -1.93 -4.14 5.32
N ILE A 525 -2.41 -3.96 4.08
CA ILE A 525 -3.75 -3.42 3.83
C ILE A 525 -4.84 -4.40 4.25
N ASN A 526 -4.63 -5.71 4.14
CA ASN A 526 -5.60 -6.70 4.62
C ASN A 526 -5.72 -6.71 6.15
N ILE A 527 -4.61 -6.55 6.88
CA ILE A 527 -4.65 -6.34 8.34
C ILE A 527 -5.44 -5.08 8.65
N PHE A 528 -5.19 -3.97 7.96
CA PHE A 528 -5.97 -2.75 8.10
C PHE A 528 -7.47 -2.99 7.90
N CYS A 529 -7.87 -3.59 6.79
CA CYS A 529 -9.27 -3.86 6.47
C CYS A 529 -9.97 -4.83 7.46
N THR A 530 -9.23 -5.69 8.15
CA THR A 530 -9.81 -6.72 9.04
C THR A 530 -9.72 -6.38 10.52
N VAL A 531 -8.86 -5.44 10.90
CA VAL A 531 -8.63 -5.04 12.30
C VAL A 531 -8.95 -3.55 12.46
N PRO A 532 -10.24 -3.19 12.58
CA PRO A 532 -10.65 -1.80 12.75
C PRO A 532 -10.31 -1.25 14.13
N THR A 533 -9.93 0.03 14.20
CA THR A 533 -9.87 0.78 15.46
C THR A 533 -11.09 1.70 15.60
N PRO A 534 -11.55 2.03 16.83
CA PRO A 534 -12.63 3.01 17.02
C PRO A 534 -12.32 4.38 16.40
N HIS A 535 -11.06 4.80 16.43
CA HIS A 535 -10.62 6.06 15.84
C HIS A 535 -10.76 6.05 14.32
N ASP A 536 -10.28 4.99 13.65
CA ASP A 536 -10.42 4.85 12.19
C ASP A 536 -11.89 4.77 11.78
N LYS A 537 -12.71 3.99 12.48
CA LYS A 537 -14.15 3.89 12.19
C LYS A 537 -14.82 5.25 12.22
N LYS A 538 -14.45 6.12 13.17
CA LYS A 538 -14.99 7.48 13.28
C LYS A 538 -14.52 8.39 12.15
N LYS A 539 -13.25 8.28 11.73
CA LYS A 539 -12.67 9.16 10.71
C LYS A 539 -13.09 8.76 9.29
N LEU A 540 -13.07 7.47 8.98
CA LEU A 540 -13.33 6.92 7.65
C LEU A 540 -14.82 6.78 7.31
N SER A 541 -15.73 6.91 8.30
CA SER A 541 -17.18 6.86 8.06
C SER A 541 -17.71 7.96 7.13
N CYS A 542 -16.93 9.03 6.92
CA CYS A 542 -17.27 10.11 6.00
C CYS A 542 -16.83 9.87 4.56
N ILE A 543 -16.03 8.82 4.32
CA ILE A 543 -15.51 8.50 2.98
C ILE A 543 -16.38 7.43 2.34
N ASN A 544 -16.98 7.81 1.22
CA ASN A 544 -17.69 6.88 0.36
C ASN A 544 -17.07 6.89 -1.03
N HIS A 545 -17.11 5.73 -1.67
CA HIS A 545 -16.68 5.51 -3.03
C HIS A 545 -17.89 5.25 -3.92
N ALA A 546 -17.89 5.83 -5.12
CA ALA A 546 -18.96 5.60 -6.07
C ALA A 546 -18.70 4.31 -6.83
N PHE A 547 -19.64 3.36 -6.80
CA PHE A 547 -19.45 2.04 -7.40
C PHE A 547 -20.20 1.86 -8.73
N ASP A 548 -21.04 2.81 -9.11
CA ASP A 548 -21.83 2.78 -10.34
C ASP A 548 -21.26 3.70 -11.43
N PHE A 549 -21.62 3.40 -12.68
CA PHE A 549 -21.08 4.07 -13.87
C PHE A 549 -21.24 5.61 -13.85
N ASN A 550 -22.36 6.12 -13.32
CA ASN A 550 -22.65 7.54 -13.29
C ASN A 550 -22.05 8.28 -12.08
N HIS A 551 -21.48 7.56 -11.11
CA HIS A 551 -21.06 8.09 -9.82
C HIS A 551 -22.23 8.67 -9.00
N GLU A 552 -23.36 7.99 -9.02
CA GLU A 552 -24.58 8.40 -8.30
C GLU A 552 -24.82 7.56 -7.04
N LYS A 553 -24.30 6.32 -7.01
CA LYS A 553 -24.44 5.38 -5.91
C LYS A 553 -23.12 5.20 -5.19
N TYR A 554 -23.14 5.51 -3.90
CA TYR A 554 -21.97 5.51 -3.04
C TYR A 554 -22.04 4.39 -2.01
N VAL A 555 -20.89 3.77 -1.76
CA VAL A 555 -20.67 2.80 -0.69
C VAL A 555 -19.52 3.30 0.18
N PRO A 556 -19.59 3.16 1.51
CA PRO A 556 -18.47 3.51 2.36
C PRO A 556 -17.29 2.57 2.08
N ILE A 557 -16.09 3.10 2.25
CA ILE A 557 -14.88 2.28 2.30
C ILE A 557 -14.85 1.47 3.61
N CYS A 558 -14.03 0.41 3.65
CA CYS A 558 -13.95 -0.50 4.79
C CYS A 558 -15.31 -1.12 5.16
N LYS A 559 -16.02 -1.65 4.16
CA LYS A 559 -17.40 -2.18 4.23
C LYS A 559 -17.58 -3.18 5.37
N TYR A 560 -16.57 -4.00 5.62
CA TYR A 560 -16.59 -5.02 6.68
C TYR A 560 -16.68 -4.46 8.10
N TRP A 561 -16.37 -3.18 8.32
CA TRP A 561 -16.34 -2.58 9.65
C TRP A 561 -17.71 -2.18 10.19
N TYR A 562 -18.68 -1.99 9.31
CA TYR A 562 -19.93 -1.30 9.60
C TYR A 562 -21.16 -2.20 9.52
N ASN A 563 -21.01 -3.53 9.49
CA ASN A 563 -22.13 -4.49 9.40
C ASN A 563 -23.16 -4.06 8.35
N PHE A 564 -22.74 -3.92 7.09
CA PHE A 564 -23.73 -3.78 6.03
C PHE A 564 -24.47 -5.10 5.88
N GLU A 565 -25.74 -5.10 6.25
CA GLU A 565 -26.71 -5.95 5.58
C GLU A 565 -26.73 -5.51 4.13
N TYR A 566 -25.83 -6.07 3.33
CA TYR A 566 -26.00 -6.01 1.89
C TYR A 566 -27.33 -6.72 1.60
N GLU A 567 -28.31 -5.98 1.11
CA GLU A 567 -29.27 -6.51 0.15
C GLU A 567 -28.47 -6.94 -1.08
N VAL A 568 -27.81 -8.09 -0.98
CA VAL A 568 -27.28 -8.78 -2.14
C VAL A 568 -28.51 -9.27 -2.88
N ASN A 569 -28.89 -8.58 -3.95
CA ASN A 569 -29.84 -9.08 -4.93
C ASN A 569 -29.44 -10.51 -5.29
N ILE A 570 -30.22 -11.47 -4.79
CA ILE A 570 -29.92 -12.89 -4.91
C ILE A 570 -29.97 -13.23 -6.39
N HIS A 571 -28.80 -13.39 -7.01
CA HIS A 571 -28.71 -13.82 -8.40
C HIS A 571 -29.17 -15.28 -8.50
N VAL A 572 -30.31 -15.49 -9.14
CA VAL A 572 -30.80 -16.83 -9.49
C VAL A 572 -29.89 -17.36 -10.59
N LYS A 573 -28.86 -18.14 -10.23
CA LYS A 573 -27.86 -18.62 -11.20
C LYS A 573 -28.44 -19.56 -12.25
N ASN A 574 -29.40 -20.41 -11.90
CA ASN A 574 -30.02 -21.38 -12.81
C ASN A 574 -31.54 -21.40 -12.67
N LYS A 575 -32.27 -21.23 -13.78
CA LYS A 575 -33.72 -21.39 -13.90
C LYS A 575 -34.00 -22.53 -14.88
N TRP A 576 -34.70 -23.57 -14.43
CA TRP A 576 -35.17 -24.64 -15.31
C TRP A 576 -36.66 -24.43 -15.59
N LYS A 577 -37.03 -24.37 -16.86
CA LYS A 577 -38.41 -24.10 -17.32
C LYS A 577 -38.98 -25.33 -18.04
N ILE A 578 -40.30 -25.53 -17.92
CA ILE A 578 -41.10 -26.32 -18.87
C ILE A 578 -42.17 -25.37 -19.41
N GLY A 579 -42.16 -25.11 -20.72
CA GLY A 579 -42.88 -23.99 -21.31
C GLY A 579 -42.44 -22.65 -20.71
N ASN A 580 -43.39 -21.76 -20.40
CA ASN A 580 -43.12 -20.44 -19.81
C ASN A 580 -42.99 -20.45 -18.27
N LYS A 581 -43.23 -21.57 -17.59
CA LYS A 581 -43.18 -21.65 -16.12
C LYS A 581 -41.80 -22.08 -15.64
N ILE A 582 -41.24 -21.30 -14.71
CA ILE A 582 -40.01 -21.66 -13.98
C ILE A 582 -40.37 -22.71 -12.94
N ILE A 583 -39.88 -23.94 -13.12
CA ILE A 583 -40.20 -25.06 -12.24
C ILE A 583 -39.12 -25.24 -11.18
N LEU A 584 -37.86 -24.90 -11.49
CA LEU A 584 -36.74 -25.11 -10.57
C LEU A 584 -35.85 -23.87 -10.47
N LYS A 585 -35.60 -23.37 -9.25
CA LYS A 585 -34.68 -22.25 -8.97
C LYS A 585 -33.59 -22.69 -8.02
N LYS A 586 -32.33 -22.31 -8.31
CA LYS A 586 -31.20 -22.43 -7.38
C LYS A 586 -30.83 -21.06 -6.82
N PHE A 587 -30.83 -20.95 -5.51
CA PHE A 587 -30.34 -19.80 -4.75
C PHE A 587 -29.01 -20.15 -4.11
N THR A 588 -28.05 -19.22 -4.05
CA THR A 588 -26.75 -19.49 -3.43
C THR A 588 -26.30 -18.28 -2.61
N LYS A 589 -26.00 -18.49 -1.33
CA LYS A 589 -25.48 -17.47 -0.39
C LYS A 589 -24.32 -18.06 0.42
N LYS A 590 -23.11 -17.51 0.26
CA LYS A 590 -21.87 -18.04 0.86
C LYS A 590 -21.74 -19.57 0.62
N ASN A 591 -21.91 -20.36 1.68
CA ASN A 591 -21.78 -21.82 1.69
C ASN A 591 -23.12 -22.57 1.64
N ILE A 592 -24.22 -21.85 1.41
CA ILE A 592 -25.57 -22.42 1.41
C ILE A 592 -26.13 -22.36 -0.01
N SER A 593 -26.52 -23.51 -0.57
CA SER A 593 -27.31 -23.59 -1.81
C SER A 593 -28.73 -24.05 -1.49
N LEU A 594 -29.73 -23.37 -2.00
CA LEU A 594 -31.14 -23.74 -1.87
C LEU A 594 -31.72 -24.07 -3.25
N TYR A 595 -32.46 -25.14 -3.38
CA TYR A 595 -33.24 -25.47 -4.57
C TYR A 595 -34.72 -25.38 -4.22
N SER A 596 -35.50 -24.67 -5.04
CA SER A 596 -36.96 -24.66 -4.97
C SER A 596 -37.58 -25.29 -6.20
N PHE A 597 -38.68 -26.02 -6.00
CA PHE A 597 -39.52 -26.63 -7.02
C PHE A 597 -40.90 -25.99 -6.92
N LEU A 598 -41.39 -25.37 -8.00
CA LEU A 598 -42.64 -24.58 -8.00
C LEU A 598 -42.71 -23.52 -6.89
N GLY A 599 -41.56 -22.92 -6.55
CA GLY A 599 -41.48 -21.90 -5.49
C GLY A 599 -41.32 -22.46 -4.08
N ILE A 600 -41.48 -23.77 -3.86
CA ILE A 600 -41.31 -24.41 -2.56
C ILE A 600 -39.85 -24.86 -2.40
N PRO A 601 -39.11 -24.38 -1.38
CA PRO A 601 -37.77 -24.89 -1.07
C PRO A 601 -37.83 -26.39 -0.76
N PHE A 602 -37.14 -27.21 -1.54
CA PHE A 602 -37.13 -28.66 -1.33
C PHE A 602 -35.75 -29.20 -0.96
N LEU A 603 -34.65 -28.51 -1.29
CA LEU A 603 -33.30 -28.98 -0.94
C LEU A 603 -32.40 -27.83 -0.51
N LYS A 604 -31.84 -27.90 0.71
CA LYS A 604 -30.84 -26.98 1.23
C LYS A 604 -29.52 -27.72 1.45
N ILE A 605 -28.43 -27.16 0.92
CA ILE A 605 -27.08 -27.69 0.99
C ILE A 605 -26.25 -26.72 1.83
N ASN A 606 -25.73 -27.16 2.97
CA ASN A 606 -24.82 -26.39 3.81
C ASN A 606 -23.39 -26.94 3.68
N LYS A 607 -22.42 -26.11 3.31
CA LYS A 607 -21.00 -26.48 3.32
C LYS A 607 -20.28 -25.88 4.54
N LYS A 608 -19.86 -26.69 5.50
CA LYS A 608 -19.08 -26.25 6.67
C LYS A 608 -17.85 -27.14 6.84
N ASN A 609 -16.65 -26.55 6.86
CA ASN A 609 -15.38 -27.18 7.24
C ASN A 609 -15.22 -28.63 6.70
N LYS A 610 -15.10 -28.78 5.37
CA LYS A 610 -14.98 -30.04 4.62
C LYS A 610 -16.20 -30.99 4.67
N ASN A 611 -17.28 -30.63 5.37
CA ASN A 611 -18.54 -31.37 5.40
C ASN A 611 -19.63 -30.67 4.57
N ILE A 612 -20.40 -31.45 3.82
CA ILE A 612 -21.58 -31.01 3.08
C ILE A 612 -22.81 -31.69 3.68
N ASP A 613 -23.73 -30.91 4.23
CA ASP A 613 -25.00 -31.34 4.80
C ASP A 613 -26.15 -31.02 3.83
N TYR A 614 -27.03 -31.99 3.59
CA TYR A 614 -28.20 -31.86 2.73
C TYR A 614 -29.48 -31.97 3.55
N HIS A 615 -30.41 -31.04 3.36
CA HIS A 615 -31.71 -31.01 4.04
C HIS A 615 -32.86 -30.97 3.03
N LEU A 616 -33.84 -31.84 3.19
CA LEU A 616 -35.14 -31.80 2.49
C LEU A 616 -36.08 -30.82 3.20
N PHE A 617 -36.83 -30.03 2.43
CA PHE A 617 -37.78 -29.02 2.92
C PHE A 617 -37.20 -28.01 3.94
N ASN A 618 -35.89 -27.79 3.92
CA ASN A 618 -35.13 -26.97 4.88
C ASN A 618 -35.03 -27.51 6.32
N ILE A 619 -35.60 -28.67 6.65
CA ILE A 619 -35.68 -29.15 8.05
C ILE A 619 -35.16 -30.58 8.22
N ILE A 620 -35.39 -31.46 7.25
CA ILE A 620 -35.09 -32.90 7.38
C ILE A 620 -33.67 -33.17 6.88
N PRO A 621 -32.67 -33.47 7.72
CA PRO A 621 -31.34 -33.84 7.26
C PRO A 621 -31.39 -35.19 6.54
N VAL A 622 -30.89 -35.23 5.31
CA VAL A 622 -30.97 -36.43 4.44
C VAL A 622 -29.60 -37.06 4.23
N TYR A 623 -28.51 -36.27 4.29
CA TYR A 623 -27.17 -36.77 4.04
C TYR A 623 -26.07 -35.81 4.55
N LYS A 624 -24.96 -36.36 5.03
CA LYS A 624 -23.77 -35.62 5.51
C LYS A 624 -22.51 -36.26 4.93
N ARG A 625 -21.70 -35.50 4.18
CA ARG A 625 -20.52 -36.01 3.45
C ARG A 625 -19.24 -35.24 3.78
N LYS A 626 -18.13 -35.95 4.04
CA LYS A 626 -16.76 -35.40 3.96
C LYS A 626 -16.28 -35.38 2.50
N GLU A 627 -15.79 -34.26 1.99
CA GLU A 627 -15.38 -34.12 0.59
C GLU A 627 -14.36 -35.18 0.11
N LYS A 628 -14.80 -36.10 -0.75
CA LYS A 628 -14.00 -36.85 -1.74
C LYS A 628 -14.84 -36.94 -3.02
N LYS A 629 -14.30 -36.80 -4.23
CA LYS A 629 -15.06 -36.79 -5.51
C LYS A 629 -15.69 -38.17 -5.82
N ILE A 630 -17.02 -38.28 -5.86
CA ILE A 630 -17.78 -39.44 -6.43
C ILE A 630 -19.15 -38.93 -6.94
N LYS A 631 -19.59 -39.43 -8.12
CA LYS A 631 -20.95 -39.25 -8.70
C LYS A 631 -22.04 -39.67 -7.72
N MET A 632 -23.11 -38.88 -7.59
CA MET A 632 -24.25 -39.18 -6.70
C MET A 632 -25.55 -39.35 -7.49
N LYS A 633 -26.30 -40.40 -7.16
CA LYS A 633 -27.71 -40.62 -7.53
C LYS A 633 -28.56 -40.39 -6.28
N TYR A 634 -29.64 -39.61 -6.41
CA TYR A 634 -30.59 -39.36 -5.33
C TYR A 634 -31.84 -40.22 -5.50
N TYR A 635 -32.32 -40.80 -4.40
CA TYR A 635 -33.51 -41.65 -4.36
C TYR A 635 -34.56 -41.08 -3.40
N ALA A 636 -35.84 -41.19 -3.73
CA ALA A 636 -36.92 -41.17 -2.75
C ALA A 636 -37.79 -42.41 -2.96
N PHE A 637 -38.17 -43.09 -1.87
CA PHE A 637 -38.92 -44.36 -1.94
C PHE A 637 -38.31 -45.40 -2.89
N ASN A 638 -36.98 -45.53 -2.88
CA ASN A 638 -36.20 -46.42 -3.77
C ASN A 638 -36.29 -46.15 -5.29
N ILE A 639 -36.84 -45.00 -5.72
CA ILE A 639 -36.85 -44.56 -7.12
C ILE A 639 -35.78 -43.48 -7.32
N PRO A 640 -34.87 -43.60 -8.32
CA PRO A 640 -33.86 -42.59 -8.59
C PRO A 640 -34.49 -41.34 -9.26
N ILE A 641 -34.34 -40.18 -8.63
CA ILE A 641 -35.02 -38.93 -9.05
C ILE A 641 -34.06 -37.98 -9.80
N LEU A 642 -32.75 -38.04 -9.53
CA LEU A 642 -31.79 -37.13 -10.16
C LEU A 642 -30.35 -37.68 -10.12
N THR A 643 -29.62 -37.46 -11.21
CA THR A 643 -28.17 -37.72 -11.29
C THR A 643 -27.46 -36.39 -11.56
N ILE A 644 -26.52 -35.98 -10.70
CA ILE A 644 -25.76 -34.73 -10.86
C ILE A 644 -24.28 -35.05 -11.07
N ASN A 645 -23.71 -34.55 -12.16
CA ASN A 645 -22.26 -34.49 -12.38
C ASN A 645 -21.73 -33.16 -11.81
N ASN A 646 -20.73 -33.21 -10.93
CA ASN A 646 -19.95 -32.03 -10.58
C ASN A 646 -18.85 -31.87 -11.65
N ARG A 647 -18.94 -30.81 -12.48
CA ARG A 647 -17.74 -30.14 -12.99
C ARG A 647 -17.36 -29.08 -11.98
#